data_AF-A0AAD5BEH5-F1
#
_entry.id   AF-A0AAD5BEH5-F1
#
_cell.length_a   1.000
_cell.length_b   1.000
_cell.length_c   1.000
_cell.angle_alpha   90.00
_cell.angle_beta   90.00
_cell.angle_gamma   90.00
#
_symmetry.space_group_name_H-M   'P 1'
#
loop_
_entity.id
_entity.type
_entity.pdbx_description
1 polymer ?
#
loop_
_entity_poly.entity_id
_entity_poly.type
_entity_poly.pdbx_seq_one_letter_code
_entity_poly.pdbx_strand_id
1 'polypeptide(L)'
;MFEKESDEEIDTVEYQFAIPPKGPVKNFDKRHDLIRKLLNVSITDTLLKFIFDTVISLCDPFTQPEETEDHILGVSCISDLLISLSYSFYVEYNDSKDLEIHSIKFDISTKFFTLLRLIHDLLNVSDELKLRFVDNSEEKWKSSLKEWTPKPTVAGDELNLELLYSVACVLVMSIQKMFTPREGESNLAINPYLQYLIGLWKCHTNIILLGLEIDRRIEFNNEEKNQEEETPSIVVQVLKGSSSVRSVLAWVINQNPSSAVDDGVAQETSKLPTSSAKDLENEPIFNFIEPLARSATNGGAISVDMRLVIIALLILYSSTSFTSEQHRENDSPSINEEQAIRKLNKSRGIAELGDILIDLEYSDRFDEDIKYMLEYDVEDENDEKDSKSPLQGDLNSIAHNEIAEQEAIDIQFDDEGRDWRDIARGENVRFNPIFLEKFATYDHGSDKSQSDDLFTTWDELYFTFEFLAVCSIEGSPEAEAKIGQSVINTVSKAIKDEIEDRETTITPDLIHKYWSSPASEMDIKKVQDNNKLLIPIFGITKFELMLQSNSKLARAAMDEMLMCNGHRRLLIWFITHDLNLSNLLIDYVFQLAVGLRGSPETSAPYLFSRQGGKVILSEVEQSMLLHEFFTTSAFYLSANDGLEIDDGYEVVLAESIAKKLMILLCLMISQLIKLDVIKIRNKNNKDDIHNYNNELQVLLIGWIGKLPEARQLYFRIKSTQNDQGQGSTEHSTSVDPLQRQRLLKKYTDMTATDIESDMEANNLNARIIDEYAKRIETGLLAVLSKGKIAKSSTVQEDFNTFLINFNTLCKIESFAEYLFEKFEAVITSGNVADSGKSLESSRAEDLDITSDYEIANGDRNPPNETKTKKSGSKSKRKGKSKKKSRSV
;
A
#
# COMPACT_ATOMS: atom_id res chain seq x y z
N MET A 1 -28.20 51.12 -36.56
CA MET A 1 -28.61 50.62 -35.23
C MET A 1 -28.44 49.11 -35.28
N PHE A 2 -27.24 48.68 -34.96
CA PHE A 2 -26.79 47.30 -34.81
C PHE A 2 -26.00 47.29 -33.52
N GLU A 3 -26.19 46.23 -32.71
CA GLU A 3 -25.29 45.66 -31.69
C GLU A 3 -26.14 44.80 -30.76
N LYS A 4 -25.76 43.61 -30.31
CA LYS A 4 -24.73 42.61 -30.67
C LYS A 4 -25.08 41.43 -29.75
N GLU A 5 -25.34 40.25 -30.29
CA GLU A 5 -25.37 39.01 -29.52
C GLU A 5 -23.90 38.59 -29.29
N SER A 6 -23.59 38.16 -28.07
CA SER A 6 -22.26 37.68 -27.68
C SER A 6 -22.15 36.20 -28.02
N ASP A 7 -21.32 35.89 -29.02
CA ASP A 7 -20.84 34.56 -29.32
C ASP A 7 -19.95 34.08 -28.15
N GLU A 8 -20.33 32.97 -27.51
CA GLU A 8 -19.40 32.16 -26.72
C GLU A 8 -18.65 31.27 -27.74
N GLU A 9 -17.37 31.56 -27.95
CA GLU A 9 -16.48 30.72 -28.75
C GLU A 9 -16.26 29.41 -28.01
N ILE A 10 -16.80 28.32 -28.56
CA ILE A 10 -16.37 26.96 -28.26
C ILE A 10 -14.97 26.84 -28.86
N ASP A 11 -13.95 26.62 -28.03
CA ASP A 11 -12.58 26.34 -28.49
C ASP A 11 -12.57 25.02 -29.29
N THR A 12 -12.75 25.15 -30.60
CA THR A 12 -12.43 24.08 -31.55
C THR A 12 -10.92 24.07 -31.74
N VAL A 13 -10.25 23.04 -31.22
CA VAL A 13 -8.85 22.75 -31.54
C VAL A 13 -8.78 22.44 -33.05
N GLU A 14 -8.35 23.42 -33.86
CA GLU A 14 -8.07 23.21 -35.28
C GLU A 14 -6.80 22.35 -35.42
N TYR A 15 -6.97 21.06 -35.71
CA TYR A 15 -5.85 20.23 -36.15
C TYR A 15 -5.30 20.75 -37.49
N GLN A 16 -4.06 21.20 -37.51
CA GLN A 16 -3.29 21.30 -38.74
C GLN A 16 -2.96 19.89 -39.25
N PHE A 17 -3.88 19.31 -40.01
CA PHE A 17 -3.53 18.18 -40.86
C PHE A 17 -2.47 18.64 -41.86
N ALA A 18 -1.24 18.14 -41.70
CA ALA A 18 -0.21 18.24 -42.72
C ALA A 18 -0.59 17.36 -43.92
N ILE A 19 -1.66 17.71 -44.65
CA ILE A 19 -1.90 17.18 -45.98
C ILE A 19 -0.78 17.77 -46.86
N PRO A 20 0.13 16.96 -47.41
CA PRO A 20 1.19 17.50 -48.25
C PRO A 20 0.53 18.22 -49.44
N PRO A 21 0.87 19.49 -49.69
CA PRO A 21 0.24 20.26 -50.75
C PRO A 21 0.91 19.83 -52.07
N LYS A 22 0.47 18.69 -52.63
CA LYS A 22 0.41 18.34 -54.07
C LYS A 22 0.46 16.82 -54.29
N GLY A 23 -0.70 16.25 -54.60
CA GLY A 23 -0.85 14.96 -55.29
C GLY A 23 -1.80 14.00 -54.57
N PRO A 24 -2.47 13.07 -55.29
CA PRO A 24 -3.20 11.99 -54.63
C PRO A 24 -2.19 11.16 -53.83
N VAL A 25 -2.39 11.08 -52.51
CA VAL A 25 -1.59 10.21 -51.63
C VAL A 25 -1.76 8.78 -52.14
N LYS A 26 -0.67 8.18 -52.64
CA LYS A 26 -0.67 6.81 -53.17
C LYS A 26 -0.01 5.87 -52.16
N ASN A 27 -0.75 4.83 -51.75
CA ASN A 27 -0.41 3.74 -50.82
C ASN A 27 -0.53 4.11 -49.33
N PHE A 28 -1.75 4.12 -48.80
CA PHE A 28 -2.01 4.13 -47.36
C PHE A 28 -1.48 2.84 -46.69
N ASP A 29 -1.47 1.72 -47.41
CA ASP A 29 -1.06 0.40 -46.90
C ASP A 29 0.46 0.25 -46.61
N LYS A 30 1.30 1.21 -47.02
CA LYS A 30 2.76 1.11 -46.85
C LYS A 30 3.18 1.04 -45.37
N ARG A 31 2.50 1.80 -44.51
CA ARG A 31 2.74 1.79 -43.06
C ARG A 31 2.32 0.45 -42.47
N HIS A 32 1.15 -0.04 -42.84
CA HIS A 32 0.63 -1.33 -42.39
C HIS A 32 1.57 -2.47 -42.80
N ASP A 33 2.07 -2.44 -44.04
CA ASP A 33 3.07 -3.36 -44.56
C ASP A 33 4.39 -3.35 -43.77
N LEU A 34 4.82 -2.17 -43.30
CA LEU A 34 6.01 -2.03 -42.46
C LEU A 34 5.78 -2.66 -41.08
N ILE A 35 4.70 -2.29 -40.40
CA ILE A 35 4.35 -2.82 -39.07
C ILE A 35 4.18 -4.35 -39.14
N ARG A 36 3.51 -4.86 -40.18
CA ARG A 36 3.35 -6.31 -40.41
C ARG A 36 4.68 -7.05 -40.49
N LYS A 37 5.68 -6.46 -41.18
CA LYS A 37 7.03 -7.02 -41.29
C LYS A 37 7.76 -6.97 -39.96
N LEU A 38 7.62 -5.87 -39.19
CA LEU A 38 8.25 -5.74 -37.87
C LEU A 38 7.70 -6.75 -36.86
N LEU A 39 6.39 -7.00 -36.90
CA LEU A 39 5.72 -8.00 -36.08
C LEU A 39 5.94 -9.45 -36.56
N ASN A 40 6.55 -9.65 -37.74
CA ASN A 40 6.70 -10.96 -38.38
C ASN A 40 5.38 -11.74 -38.51
N VAL A 41 4.27 -11.07 -38.83
CA VAL A 41 2.96 -11.73 -38.99
C VAL A 41 3.04 -12.75 -40.12
N SER A 42 2.68 -14.00 -39.82
CA SER A 42 2.77 -15.10 -40.78
C SER A 42 1.84 -14.88 -41.98
N ILE A 43 2.42 -14.83 -43.18
CA ILE A 43 1.66 -14.67 -44.43
C ILE A 43 0.88 -15.95 -44.77
N THR A 44 1.26 -17.10 -44.21
CA THR A 44 0.58 -18.38 -44.46
C THR A 44 -0.69 -18.53 -43.64
N ASP A 45 -0.83 -17.80 -42.54
CA ASP A 45 -2.03 -17.80 -41.69
C ASP A 45 -2.99 -16.73 -42.21
N THR A 46 -3.94 -17.16 -43.06
CA THR A 46 -4.89 -16.27 -43.73
C THR A 46 -5.80 -15.52 -42.75
N LEU A 47 -6.22 -16.17 -41.67
CA LEU A 47 -7.06 -15.56 -40.63
C LEU A 47 -6.27 -14.52 -39.82
N LEU A 48 -5.07 -14.87 -39.38
CA LEU A 48 -4.20 -13.92 -38.64
C LEU A 48 -3.89 -12.69 -39.48
N LYS A 49 -3.58 -12.89 -40.76
CA LYS A 49 -3.32 -11.79 -41.70
C LYS A 49 -4.55 -10.91 -41.88
N PHE A 50 -5.72 -11.51 -42.10
CA PHE A 50 -6.97 -10.76 -42.25
C PHE A 50 -7.27 -9.92 -41.01
N ILE A 51 -7.16 -10.52 -39.83
CA ILE A 51 -7.36 -9.83 -38.55
C ILE A 51 -6.38 -8.66 -38.41
N PHE A 52 -5.10 -8.87 -38.70
CA PHE A 52 -4.09 -7.82 -38.65
C PHE A 52 -4.43 -6.68 -39.61
N ASP A 53 -4.67 -6.98 -40.90
CA ASP A 53 -4.98 -5.99 -41.92
C ASP A 53 -6.28 -5.22 -41.54
N THR A 54 -7.24 -5.87 -40.89
CA THR A 54 -8.49 -5.25 -40.42
C THR A 54 -8.27 -4.32 -39.23
N VAL A 55 -7.67 -4.80 -38.14
CA VAL A 55 -7.52 -3.99 -36.92
C VAL A 55 -6.65 -2.77 -37.14
N ILE A 56 -5.56 -2.92 -37.91
CA ILE A 56 -4.66 -1.80 -38.20
C ILE A 56 -5.34 -0.76 -39.08
N SER A 57 -6.18 -1.17 -40.03
CA SER A 57 -6.91 -0.24 -40.89
C SER A 57 -7.99 0.53 -40.12
N LEU A 58 -8.62 -0.11 -39.14
CA LEU A 58 -9.64 0.53 -38.29
C LEU A 58 -9.04 1.51 -37.27
N CYS A 59 -7.80 1.28 -36.83
CA CYS A 59 -7.13 2.15 -35.85
C CYS A 59 -6.31 3.28 -36.49
N ASP A 60 -5.96 3.18 -37.77
CA ASP A 60 -5.16 4.19 -38.47
C ASP A 60 -6.06 5.33 -38.98
N PRO A 61 -5.88 6.58 -38.52
CA PRO A 61 -6.75 7.70 -38.88
C PRO A 61 -6.77 8.02 -40.39
N PHE A 62 -5.79 7.52 -41.16
CA PHE A 62 -5.76 7.69 -42.62
C PHE A 62 -6.59 6.65 -43.39
N THR A 63 -6.96 5.54 -42.75
CA THR A 63 -7.73 4.45 -43.36
C THR A 63 -9.03 4.12 -42.64
N GLN A 64 -9.18 4.66 -41.43
CA GLN A 64 -10.38 4.56 -40.63
C GLN A 64 -11.58 5.15 -41.38
N PRO A 65 -12.79 4.56 -41.24
CA PRO A 65 -14.01 5.17 -41.75
C PRO A 65 -14.24 6.57 -41.17
N GLU A 66 -14.96 7.42 -41.90
CA GLU A 66 -15.32 8.76 -41.43
C GLU A 66 -16.18 8.67 -40.16
N GLU A 67 -15.75 9.36 -39.10
CA GLU A 67 -16.50 9.48 -37.84
C GLU A 67 -17.61 10.53 -37.96
N THR A 68 -18.67 10.37 -37.17
CA THR A 68 -19.74 11.38 -37.05
C THR A 68 -20.04 11.60 -35.57
N GLU A 69 -20.67 12.73 -35.22
CA GLU A 69 -21.10 13.01 -33.83
C GLU A 69 -21.94 11.87 -33.23
N ASP A 70 -22.72 11.17 -34.06
CA ASP A 70 -23.55 10.03 -33.65
C ASP A 70 -22.81 8.68 -33.65
N HIS A 71 -21.65 8.57 -34.32
CA HIS A 71 -20.91 7.33 -34.49
C HIS A 71 -19.41 7.58 -34.32
N ILE A 72 -18.99 7.64 -33.06
CA ILE A 72 -17.59 7.75 -32.68
C ILE A 72 -16.95 6.36 -32.73
N LEU A 73 -15.77 6.27 -33.34
CA LEU A 73 -15.03 5.01 -33.44
C LEU A 73 -14.06 4.89 -32.25
N GLY A 74 -14.64 4.80 -31.05
CA GLY A 74 -13.88 4.52 -29.83
C GLY A 74 -13.42 3.06 -29.72
N VAL A 75 -12.64 2.77 -28.68
CA VAL A 75 -12.07 1.43 -28.40
C VAL A 75 -13.17 0.35 -28.42
N SER A 76 -14.30 0.64 -27.78
CA SER A 76 -15.46 -0.25 -27.69
C SER A 76 -16.07 -0.51 -29.08
N CYS A 77 -16.35 0.54 -29.86
CA CYS A 77 -16.95 0.41 -31.19
C CYS A 77 -16.06 -0.37 -32.17
N ILE A 78 -14.77 -0.04 -32.22
CA ILE A 78 -13.82 -0.73 -33.10
C ILE A 78 -13.67 -2.20 -32.72
N SER A 79 -13.69 -2.53 -31.43
CA SER A 79 -13.65 -3.94 -31.00
C SER A 79 -14.86 -4.74 -31.49
N ASP A 80 -16.06 -4.15 -31.52
CA ASP A 80 -17.26 -4.81 -32.03
C ASP A 80 -17.19 -5.03 -33.55
N LEU A 81 -16.67 -4.04 -34.28
CA LEU A 81 -16.39 -4.16 -35.72
C LEU A 81 -15.37 -5.26 -36.00
N LEU A 82 -14.25 -5.30 -35.26
CA LEU A 82 -13.21 -6.29 -35.43
C LEU A 82 -13.75 -7.71 -35.19
N ILE A 83 -14.49 -7.93 -34.10
CA ILE A 83 -15.11 -9.24 -33.80
C ILE A 83 -16.06 -9.64 -34.93
N SER A 84 -16.93 -8.73 -35.36
CA SER A 84 -17.96 -9.00 -36.37
C SER A 84 -17.37 -9.33 -37.74
N LEU A 85 -16.35 -8.57 -38.17
CA LEU A 85 -15.64 -8.80 -39.44
C LEU A 85 -14.82 -10.09 -39.39
N SER A 86 -14.13 -10.35 -38.28
CA SER A 86 -13.37 -11.59 -38.08
C SER A 86 -14.27 -12.82 -38.12
N TYR A 87 -15.44 -12.75 -37.47
CA TYR A 87 -16.44 -13.81 -37.49
C TYR A 87 -16.98 -14.05 -38.91
N SER A 88 -17.34 -12.98 -39.62
CA SER A 88 -17.86 -13.07 -40.99
C SER A 88 -16.85 -13.73 -41.93
N PHE A 89 -15.59 -13.28 -41.88
CA PHE A 89 -14.50 -13.87 -42.65
C PHE A 89 -14.26 -15.35 -42.29
N TYR A 90 -14.26 -15.69 -41.00
CA TYR A 90 -14.05 -17.06 -40.54
C TYR A 90 -15.13 -18.01 -41.08
N VAL A 91 -16.40 -17.61 -41.02
CA VAL A 91 -17.54 -18.42 -41.47
C VAL A 91 -17.51 -18.62 -42.99
N GLU A 92 -17.17 -17.57 -43.75
CA GLU A 92 -17.04 -17.64 -45.21
C GLU A 92 -15.85 -18.53 -45.62
N TYR A 93 -14.71 -18.40 -44.96
CA TYR A 93 -13.49 -19.12 -45.30
C TYR A 93 -13.59 -20.62 -45.03
N ASN A 94 -14.24 -21.01 -43.93
CA ASN A 94 -14.32 -22.40 -43.49
C ASN A 94 -15.63 -23.12 -43.91
N ASP A 95 -16.49 -22.51 -44.74
CA ASP A 95 -17.80 -23.05 -45.18
C ASP A 95 -18.64 -23.63 -44.02
N SER A 96 -18.67 -22.90 -42.91
CA SER A 96 -18.94 -23.43 -41.57
C SER A 96 -20.38 -23.26 -41.11
N LYS A 97 -21.31 -24.05 -41.66
CA LYS A 97 -22.71 -24.05 -41.20
C LYS A 97 -22.95 -24.84 -39.91
N ASP A 98 -22.00 -25.70 -39.50
CA ASP A 98 -22.18 -26.68 -38.40
C ASP A 98 -21.13 -26.57 -37.26
N LEU A 99 -20.33 -25.50 -37.17
CA LEU A 99 -19.33 -25.34 -36.10
C LEU A 99 -19.94 -24.77 -34.80
N GLU A 100 -19.47 -25.28 -33.66
CA GLU A 100 -19.84 -24.77 -32.34
C GLU A 100 -19.28 -23.35 -32.12
N ILE A 101 -20.12 -22.41 -31.67
CA ILE A 101 -19.75 -21.01 -31.47
C ILE A 101 -18.54 -20.84 -30.54
N HIS A 102 -18.40 -21.71 -29.53
CA HIS A 102 -17.26 -21.69 -28.61
C HIS A 102 -15.94 -22.03 -29.31
N SER A 103 -15.95 -22.92 -30.29
CA SER A 103 -14.77 -23.24 -31.11
C SER A 103 -14.36 -22.05 -31.97
N ILE A 104 -15.34 -21.36 -32.58
CA ILE A 104 -15.07 -20.17 -33.41
C ILE A 104 -14.50 -19.04 -32.55
N LYS A 105 -15.09 -18.80 -31.37
CA LYS A 105 -14.59 -17.80 -30.40
C LYS A 105 -13.13 -18.08 -30.03
N PHE A 106 -12.81 -19.34 -29.72
CA PHE A 106 -11.45 -19.74 -29.36
C PHE A 106 -10.45 -19.54 -30.51
N ASP A 107 -10.81 -19.93 -31.73
CA ASP A 107 -9.93 -19.76 -32.89
C ASP A 107 -9.63 -18.29 -33.18
N ILE A 108 -10.66 -17.42 -33.12
CA ILE A 108 -10.47 -15.98 -33.33
C ILE A 108 -9.68 -15.35 -32.17
N SER A 109 -10.03 -15.69 -30.92
CA SER A 109 -9.35 -15.14 -29.74
C SER A 109 -7.88 -15.51 -29.66
N THR A 110 -7.50 -16.71 -30.10
CA THR A 110 -6.09 -17.10 -30.18
C THR A 110 -5.32 -16.27 -31.21
N LYS A 111 -5.95 -15.82 -32.30
CA LYS A 111 -5.31 -14.90 -33.26
C LYS A 111 -5.20 -13.49 -32.70
N PHE A 112 -6.23 -12.97 -32.02
CA PHE A 112 -6.14 -11.68 -31.33
C PHE A 112 -5.02 -11.69 -30.29
N PHE A 113 -4.96 -12.75 -29.48
CA PHE A 113 -3.91 -12.94 -28.48
C PHE A 113 -2.52 -13.08 -29.10
N THR A 114 -2.39 -13.75 -30.25
CA THR A 114 -1.12 -13.87 -30.97
C THR A 114 -0.61 -12.50 -31.42
N LEU A 115 -1.48 -11.67 -32.03
CA LEU A 115 -1.10 -10.31 -32.43
C LEU A 115 -0.74 -9.45 -31.21
N LEU A 116 -1.54 -9.53 -30.14
CA LEU A 116 -1.30 -8.81 -28.90
C LEU A 116 0.11 -9.11 -28.37
N ARG A 117 0.51 -10.38 -28.29
CA ARG A 117 1.86 -10.78 -27.86
C ARG A 117 2.97 -10.23 -28.75
N LEU A 118 2.81 -10.31 -30.07
CA LEU A 118 3.79 -9.78 -31.02
C LEU A 118 3.99 -8.27 -30.85
N ILE A 119 2.90 -7.53 -30.58
CA ILE A 119 2.95 -6.09 -30.33
C ILE A 119 3.71 -5.81 -29.02
N HIS A 120 3.36 -6.47 -27.92
CA HIS A 120 4.03 -6.23 -26.63
C HIS A 120 5.50 -6.64 -26.66
N ASP A 121 5.88 -7.67 -27.42
CA ASP A 121 7.29 -8.02 -27.66
C ASP A 121 8.04 -6.94 -28.45
N LEU A 122 7.35 -6.19 -29.33
CA LEU A 122 7.94 -5.08 -30.08
C LEU A 122 8.08 -3.81 -29.22
N LEU A 123 7.14 -3.62 -28.30
CA LEU A 123 7.10 -2.52 -27.32
C LEU A 123 7.99 -2.76 -26.09
N ASN A 124 8.60 -3.95 -25.94
CA ASN A 124 9.37 -4.39 -24.75
C ASN A 124 8.54 -4.52 -23.46
N VAL A 125 7.26 -4.91 -23.57
CA VAL A 125 6.28 -4.96 -22.46
C VAL A 125 5.83 -6.40 -22.12
N SER A 126 6.67 -7.41 -22.40
CA SER A 126 6.30 -8.82 -22.22
C SER A 126 6.88 -9.52 -20.99
N ASP A 127 7.81 -8.88 -20.26
CA ASP A 127 8.47 -9.47 -19.09
C ASP A 127 8.47 -8.51 -17.89
N GLU A 128 7.54 -8.76 -16.96
CA GLU A 128 7.37 -7.98 -15.74
C GLU A 128 8.61 -8.00 -14.84
N LEU A 129 9.34 -9.12 -14.73
CA LEU A 129 10.54 -9.18 -13.87
C LEU A 129 11.72 -8.48 -14.52
N LYS A 130 11.81 -8.48 -15.85
CA LYS A 130 12.82 -7.67 -16.53
C LYS A 130 12.57 -6.19 -16.25
N LEU A 131 11.32 -5.74 -16.41
CA LEU A 131 10.92 -4.33 -16.21
C LEU A 131 11.10 -3.86 -14.76
N ARG A 132 10.68 -4.68 -13.78
CA ARG A 132 10.74 -4.34 -12.34
C ARG A 132 12.17 -4.10 -11.83
N PHE A 133 13.14 -4.82 -12.38
CA PHE A 133 14.53 -4.78 -11.94
C PHE A 133 15.46 -4.03 -12.91
N VAL A 134 14.91 -3.18 -13.79
CA VAL A 134 15.71 -2.25 -14.58
C VAL A 134 16.41 -1.27 -13.63
N ASP A 135 17.72 -1.08 -13.80
CA ASP A 135 18.48 -0.07 -13.08
C ASP A 135 18.18 1.31 -13.66
N ASN A 136 17.29 2.04 -12.99
CA ASN A 136 16.86 3.38 -13.37
C ASN A 136 17.58 4.49 -12.58
N SER A 137 18.75 4.21 -12.00
CA SER A 137 19.54 5.18 -11.25
C SER A 137 20.06 6.35 -12.10
N GLU A 138 20.44 7.45 -11.46
CA GLU A 138 20.92 8.69 -12.09
C GLU A 138 22.05 8.45 -13.12
N GLU A 139 22.97 7.54 -12.83
CA GLU A 139 24.12 7.26 -13.70
C GLU A 139 23.75 6.42 -14.94
N LYS A 140 22.66 5.64 -14.87
CA LYS A 140 22.41 4.53 -15.81
C LYS A 140 21.11 4.62 -16.57
N TRP A 141 20.13 5.43 -16.14
CA TRP A 141 18.82 5.51 -16.77
C TRP A 141 18.89 5.74 -18.29
N LYS A 142 19.79 6.62 -18.76
CA LYS A 142 20.00 6.88 -20.21
C LYS A 142 20.44 5.64 -20.98
N SER A 143 21.23 4.77 -20.34
CA SER A 143 21.70 3.52 -20.95
C SER A 143 20.66 2.39 -20.89
N SER A 144 19.83 2.38 -19.85
CA SER A 144 18.80 1.37 -19.62
C SER A 144 17.47 1.65 -20.33
N LEU A 145 17.26 2.86 -20.90
CA LEU A 145 16.07 3.19 -21.71
C LEU A 145 15.71 2.10 -22.74
N LYS A 146 16.70 1.54 -23.44
CA LYS A 146 16.46 0.51 -24.48
C LYS A 146 15.92 -0.81 -23.95
N GLU A 147 15.95 -1.02 -22.63
CA GLU A 147 15.51 -2.26 -22.00
C GLU A 147 14.00 -2.32 -21.82
N TRP A 148 13.33 -1.17 -21.71
CA TRP A 148 11.90 -1.02 -21.41
C TRP A 148 11.13 -0.10 -22.37
N THR A 149 11.82 0.74 -23.16
CA THR A 149 11.20 1.48 -24.28
C THR A 149 11.09 0.60 -25.54
N PRO A 150 10.18 0.92 -26.49
CA PRO A 150 10.01 0.18 -27.73
C PRO A 150 11.31 -0.04 -28.50
N LYS A 151 11.38 -1.13 -29.25
CA LYS A 151 12.57 -1.44 -30.05
C LYS A 151 12.91 -0.28 -30.99
N PRO A 152 14.21 0.01 -31.26
CA PRO A 152 14.63 1.16 -32.09
C PRO A 152 14.02 1.21 -33.49
N THR A 153 13.52 0.07 -33.99
CA THR A 153 12.82 -0.03 -35.28
C THR A 153 11.47 0.68 -35.31
N VAL A 154 10.87 0.94 -34.15
CA VAL A 154 9.56 1.62 -33.98
C VAL A 154 9.70 2.91 -33.18
N ALA A 155 10.60 2.97 -32.20
CA ALA A 155 10.75 4.10 -31.28
C ALA A 155 10.99 5.47 -31.95
N GLY A 156 11.41 5.51 -33.22
CA GLY A 156 11.65 6.76 -33.95
C GLY A 156 10.47 7.27 -34.79
N ASP A 157 9.32 6.60 -34.78
CA ASP A 157 8.11 6.99 -35.53
C ASP A 157 6.90 6.96 -34.59
N GLU A 158 6.56 8.14 -34.06
CA GLU A 158 5.48 8.40 -33.09
C GLU A 158 4.15 7.81 -33.54
N LEU A 159 3.77 8.05 -34.79
CA LEU A 159 2.50 7.59 -35.35
C LEU A 159 2.43 6.06 -35.48
N ASN A 160 3.55 5.38 -35.74
CA ASN A 160 3.58 3.92 -35.69
C ASN A 160 3.45 3.40 -34.26
N LEU A 161 3.98 4.12 -33.29
CA LEU A 161 3.94 3.75 -31.88
C LEU A 161 2.52 3.91 -31.33
N GLU A 162 1.87 5.05 -31.55
CA GLU A 162 0.46 5.29 -31.22
C GLU A 162 -0.43 4.24 -31.84
N LEU A 163 -0.27 3.96 -33.14
CA LEU A 163 -1.05 2.95 -33.85
C LEU A 163 -0.90 1.55 -33.22
N LEU A 164 0.30 1.18 -32.75
CA LEU A 164 0.51 -0.09 -32.05
C LEU A 164 -0.20 -0.14 -30.70
N TYR A 165 -0.19 0.96 -29.94
CA TYR A 165 -0.94 1.06 -28.68
C TYR A 165 -2.45 1.05 -28.90
N SER A 166 -2.96 1.76 -29.91
CA SER A 166 -4.38 1.73 -30.33
C SER A 166 -4.82 0.31 -30.68
N VAL A 167 -4.03 -0.40 -31.49
CA VAL A 167 -4.30 -1.81 -31.82
C VAL A 167 -4.26 -2.69 -30.56
N ALA A 168 -3.33 -2.46 -29.63
CA ALA A 168 -3.28 -3.20 -28.37
C ALA A 168 -4.56 -2.98 -27.53
N CYS A 169 -5.00 -1.73 -27.36
CA CYS A 169 -6.26 -1.37 -26.68
C CYS A 169 -7.46 -2.12 -27.28
N VAL A 170 -7.62 -2.07 -28.60
CA VAL A 170 -8.71 -2.75 -29.31
C VAL A 170 -8.63 -4.27 -29.17
N LEU A 171 -7.44 -4.87 -29.25
CA LEU A 171 -7.27 -6.32 -29.11
C LEU A 171 -7.61 -6.80 -27.69
N VAL A 172 -7.19 -6.06 -26.65
CA VAL A 172 -7.55 -6.36 -25.24
C VAL A 172 -9.08 -6.31 -25.07
N MET A 173 -9.71 -5.22 -25.52
CA MET A 173 -11.17 -5.07 -25.45
C MET A 173 -11.90 -6.18 -26.22
N SER A 174 -11.42 -6.51 -27.43
CA SER A 174 -12.02 -7.55 -28.28
C SER A 174 -11.95 -8.92 -27.63
N ILE A 175 -10.80 -9.25 -26.99
CA ILE A 175 -10.65 -10.49 -26.23
C ILE A 175 -11.67 -10.54 -25.10
N GLN A 176 -11.82 -9.46 -24.30
CA GLN A 176 -12.80 -9.42 -23.22
C GLN A 176 -14.23 -9.65 -23.74
N LYS A 177 -14.67 -8.86 -24.73
CA LYS A 177 -16.04 -8.92 -25.28
C LYS A 177 -16.42 -10.30 -25.83
N MET A 178 -15.46 -11.09 -26.33
CA MET A 178 -15.75 -12.45 -26.79
C MET A 178 -16.16 -13.41 -25.67
N PHE A 179 -15.73 -13.18 -24.42
CA PHE A 179 -16.05 -14.01 -23.26
C PHE A 179 -17.10 -13.40 -22.33
N THR A 180 -17.50 -12.15 -22.56
CA THR A 180 -18.65 -11.52 -21.88
C THR A 180 -19.97 -12.20 -22.29
N PRO A 181 -20.88 -12.50 -21.35
CA PRO A 181 -22.19 -13.06 -21.67
C PRO A 181 -23.09 -12.04 -22.39
N ARG A 182 -24.06 -12.55 -23.18
CA ARG A 182 -25.02 -11.71 -23.93
C ARG A 182 -26.01 -10.98 -23.00
N GLU A 183 -26.33 -11.58 -21.87
CA GLU A 183 -27.22 -11.07 -20.83
C GLU A 183 -26.60 -11.38 -19.47
N GLY A 184 -26.61 -10.41 -18.55
CA GLY A 184 -25.99 -10.52 -17.22
C GLY A 184 -24.64 -9.82 -17.10
N GLU A 185 -24.08 -9.81 -15.89
CA GLU A 185 -22.79 -9.20 -15.59
C GLU A 185 -21.62 -10.03 -16.17
N SER A 186 -20.50 -9.38 -16.48
CA SER A 186 -19.28 -10.07 -16.88
C SER A 186 -18.73 -10.86 -15.70
N ASN A 187 -18.28 -12.10 -15.96
CA ASN A 187 -17.64 -12.94 -14.96
C ASN A 187 -16.15 -13.05 -15.30
N LEU A 188 -15.34 -12.31 -14.55
CA LEU A 188 -13.90 -12.19 -14.78
C LEU A 188 -13.20 -13.57 -14.77
N ALA A 189 -13.62 -14.47 -13.87
CA ALA A 189 -13.02 -15.80 -13.73
C ALA A 189 -13.18 -16.70 -14.96
N ILE A 190 -14.14 -16.41 -15.85
CA ILE A 190 -14.37 -17.21 -17.06
C ILE A 190 -13.48 -16.76 -18.23
N ASN A 191 -12.83 -15.59 -18.13
CA ASN A 191 -11.90 -15.12 -19.16
C ASN A 191 -10.62 -15.98 -19.15
N PRO A 192 -10.35 -16.78 -20.21
CA PRO A 192 -9.19 -17.67 -20.24
C PRO A 192 -7.85 -16.94 -20.33
N TYR A 193 -7.86 -15.62 -20.57
CA TYR A 193 -6.67 -14.79 -20.67
C TYR A 193 -6.42 -13.96 -19.40
N LEU A 194 -7.24 -14.10 -18.35
CA LEU A 194 -7.18 -13.24 -17.15
C LEU A 194 -5.78 -13.14 -16.54
N GLN A 195 -5.11 -14.27 -16.34
CA GLN A 195 -3.74 -14.31 -15.80
C GLN A 195 -2.76 -13.47 -16.64
N TYR A 196 -2.84 -13.59 -17.97
CA TYR A 196 -2.00 -12.81 -18.87
C TYR A 196 -2.35 -11.32 -18.81
N LEU A 197 -3.63 -10.96 -18.78
CA LEU A 197 -4.07 -9.57 -18.73
C LEU A 197 -3.62 -8.87 -17.43
N ILE A 198 -3.67 -9.55 -16.28
CA ILE A 198 -3.13 -9.02 -15.02
C ILE A 198 -1.61 -8.84 -15.12
N GLY A 199 -0.88 -9.83 -15.67
CA GLY A 199 0.56 -9.72 -15.90
C GLY A 199 0.92 -8.56 -16.82
N LEU A 200 0.13 -8.34 -17.87
CA LEU A 200 0.30 -7.24 -18.80
C LEU A 200 0.05 -5.88 -18.15
N TRP A 201 -0.98 -5.78 -17.30
CA TRP A 201 -1.25 -4.57 -16.53
C TRP A 201 -0.06 -4.21 -15.63
N LYS A 202 0.59 -5.19 -15.00
CA LYS A 202 1.82 -4.96 -14.22
C LYS A 202 2.99 -4.49 -15.08
N CYS A 203 3.17 -5.05 -16.27
CA CYS A 203 4.21 -4.60 -17.18
C CYS A 203 4.05 -3.11 -17.52
N HIS A 204 2.84 -2.68 -17.88
CA HIS A 204 2.57 -1.26 -18.16
C HIS A 204 2.72 -0.38 -16.92
N THR A 205 2.31 -0.87 -15.74
CA THR A 205 2.51 -0.14 -14.47
C THR A 205 3.99 0.07 -14.17
N ASN A 206 4.84 -0.96 -14.34
CA ASN A 206 6.29 -0.81 -14.15
C ASN A 206 6.92 0.16 -15.17
N ILE A 207 6.43 0.19 -16.41
CA ILE A 207 6.88 1.17 -17.40
C ILE A 207 6.52 2.60 -16.98
N ILE A 208 5.31 2.79 -16.47
CA ILE A 208 4.86 4.09 -15.96
C ILE A 208 5.74 4.55 -14.80
N LEU A 209 6.00 3.67 -13.82
CA LEU A 209 6.91 3.93 -12.72
C LEU A 209 8.31 4.35 -13.18
N LEU A 210 8.89 3.63 -14.15
CA LEU A 210 10.21 3.96 -14.70
C LEU A 210 10.24 5.33 -15.39
N GLY A 211 9.18 5.68 -16.11
CA GLY A 211 9.06 6.97 -16.79
C GLY A 211 8.87 8.14 -15.82
N LEU A 212 7.93 8.02 -14.87
CA LEU A 212 7.68 9.05 -13.86
C LEU A 212 8.89 9.26 -12.94
N GLU A 213 9.68 8.22 -12.65
CA GLU A 213 10.92 8.37 -11.87
C GLU A 213 11.98 9.19 -12.64
N ILE A 214 12.07 9.03 -13.96
CA ILE A 214 12.97 9.84 -14.79
C ILE A 214 12.50 11.29 -14.81
N ASP A 215 11.20 11.50 -15.00
CA ASP A 215 10.58 12.81 -15.07
C ASP A 215 10.81 13.63 -13.79
N ARG A 216 10.38 13.10 -12.63
CA ARG A 216 10.62 13.72 -11.30
C ARG A 216 12.10 14.01 -11.03
N ARG A 217 13.00 13.18 -11.56
CA ARG A 217 14.44 13.41 -11.41
C ARG A 217 14.92 14.56 -12.28
N ILE A 218 14.40 14.69 -13.50
CA ILE A 218 14.73 15.80 -14.39
C ILE A 218 14.19 17.11 -13.79
N GLU A 219 12.95 17.10 -13.31
CA GLU A 219 12.32 18.21 -12.58
C GLU A 219 13.17 18.66 -11.38
N PHE A 220 13.53 17.73 -10.49
CA PHE A 220 14.38 18.04 -9.34
C PHE A 220 15.76 18.60 -9.75
N ASN A 221 16.36 18.08 -10.82
CA ASN A 221 17.63 18.60 -11.33
C ASN A 221 17.50 20.00 -11.94
N ASN A 222 16.39 20.27 -12.62
CA ASN A 222 16.05 21.56 -13.19
C ASN A 222 15.93 22.62 -12.09
N GLU A 223 15.22 22.31 -11.01
CA GLU A 223 15.11 23.16 -9.82
C GLU A 223 16.47 23.42 -9.14
N GLU A 224 17.30 22.39 -8.95
CA GLU A 224 18.60 22.56 -8.29
C GLU A 224 19.63 23.34 -9.15
N LYS A 225 19.60 23.16 -10.48
CA LYS A 225 20.60 23.70 -11.39
C LYS A 225 20.13 24.95 -12.16
N ASN A 226 18.89 25.38 -11.96
CA ASN A 226 18.20 26.36 -12.81
C ASN A 226 18.36 26.01 -14.31
N GLN A 227 17.96 24.80 -14.66
CA GLN A 227 17.96 24.28 -16.03
C GLN A 227 16.51 23.98 -16.45
N GLU A 228 16.28 23.87 -17.75
CA GLU A 228 14.99 23.52 -18.35
C GLU A 228 15.23 22.31 -19.28
N GLU A 229 15.71 21.20 -18.72
CA GLU A 229 15.79 19.95 -19.48
C GLU A 229 14.39 19.30 -19.53
N GLU A 230 13.90 19.01 -20.73
CA GLU A 230 12.62 18.30 -20.90
C GLU A 230 12.77 16.79 -20.73
N THR A 231 11.69 16.15 -20.32
CA THR A 231 11.59 14.68 -20.31
C THR A 231 11.75 14.13 -21.73
N PRO A 232 12.59 13.12 -21.98
CA PRO A 232 12.85 12.65 -23.34
C PRO A 232 11.58 12.23 -24.05
N SER A 233 11.39 12.66 -25.30
CA SER A 233 10.16 12.40 -26.07
C SER A 233 9.75 10.93 -26.13
N ILE A 234 10.71 10.00 -26.20
CA ILE A 234 10.42 8.56 -26.17
C ILE A 234 9.80 8.11 -24.84
N VAL A 235 10.18 8.71 -23.71
CA VAL A 235 9.60 8.43 -22.40
C VAL A 235 8.16 8.92 -22.38
N VAL A 236 7.92 10.16 -22.80
CA VAL A 236 6.58 10.76 -22.90
C VAL A 236 5.64 9.89 -23.75
N GLN A 237 6.07 9.51 -24.95
CA GLN A 237 5.28 8.67 -25.87
C GLN A 237 4.97 7.28 -25.31
N VAL A 238 5.91 6.70 -24.56
CA VAL A 238 5.71 5.39 -23.91
C VAL A 238 4.77 5.50 -22.71
N LEU A 239 4.80 6.61 -21.97
CA LEU A 239 3.86 6.89 -20.88
C LEU A 239 2.42 7.05 -21.39
N LYS A 240 2.21 7.88 -22.43
CA LYS A 240 0.91 8.04 -23.10
C LYS A 240 0.33 6.68 -23.54
N GLY A 241 1.12 5.95 -24.33
CA GLY A 241 0.74 4.64 -24.84
C GLY A 241 0.48 3.60 -23.76
N SER A 242 1.36 3.49 -22.76
CA SER A 242 1.19 2.51 -21.67
C SER A 242 0.01 2.83 -20.77
N SER A 243 -0.24 4.10 -20.47
CA SER A 243 -1.42 4.55 -19.70
C SER A 243 -2.73 4.18 -20.41
N SER A 244 -2.81 4.34 -21.74
CA SER A 244 -4.01 3.97 -22.50
C SER A 244 -4.32 2.47 -22.45
N VAL A 245 -3.31 1.60 -22.70
CA VAL A 245 -3.48 0.14 -22.62
C VAL A 245 -3.79 -0.29 -21.19
N ARG A 246 -3.12 0.31 -20.20
CA ARG A 246 -3.38 0.10 -18.78
C ARG A 246 -4.82 0.44 -18.41
N SER A 247 -5.37 1.54 -18.93
CA SER A 247 -6.77 1.94 -18.70
C SER A 247 -7.77 0.92 -19.24
N VAL A 248 -7.54 0.38 -20.44
CA VAL A 248 -8.38 -0.70 -20.98
C VAL A 248 -8.27 -1.96 -20.12
N LEU A 249 -7.05 -2.34 -19.71
CA LEU A 249 -6.82 -3.50 -18.85
C LEU A 249 -7.48 -3.35 -17.48
N ALA A 250 -7.36 -2.19 -16.85
CA ALA A 250 -7.97 -1.88 -15.57
C ALA A 250 -9.50 -1.93 -15.68
N TRP A 251 -10.09 -1.34 -16.72
CA TRP A 251 -11.53 -1.47 -16.96
C TRP A 251 -11.96 -2.93 -17.09
N VAL A 252 -11.22 -3.76 -17.82
CA VAL A 252 -11.50 -5.21 -17.97
C VAL A 252 -11.43 -5.93 -16.63
N ILE A 253 -10.38 -5.69 -15.84
CA ILE A 253 -10.16 -6.33 -14.53
C ILE A 253 -11.22 -5.87 -13.53
N ASN A 254 -11.64 -4.60 -13.60
CA ASN A 254 -12.62 -4.00 -12.71
C ASN A 254 -14.08 -4.39 -13.00
N GLN A 255 -14.35 -5.22 -14.02
CA GLN A 255 -15.71 -5.73 -14.31
C GLN A 255 -16.26 -6.75 -13.28
N ASN A 256 -15.72 -6.77 -12.05
CA ASN A 256 -16.13 -7.67 -10.96
C ASN A 256 -16.95 -6.88 -9.91
N PRO A 257 -18.08 -7.39 -9.40
CA PRO A 257 -18.91 -6.66 -8.44
C PRO A 257 -18.23 -6.23 -7.14
N SER A 258 -17.10 -6.84 -6.76
CA SER A 258 -16.28 -6.38 -5.63
C SER A 258 -15.63 -5.01 -5.87
N SER A 259 -15.60 -4.53 -7.12
CA SER A 259 -15.11 -3.20 -7.50
C SER A 259 -16.11 -2.09 -7.20
N ALA A 260 -17.39 -2.43 -6.96
CA ALA A 260 -18.43 -1.47 -6.63
C ALA A 260 -18.26 -1.04 -5.18
N VAL A 261 -17.31 -0.15 -4.94
CA VAL A 261 -17.35 0.69 -3.75
C VAL A 261 -18.66 1.49 -3.86
N ASP A 262 -19.51 1.39 -2.83
CA ASP A 262 -20.70 2.23 -2.68
C ASP A 262 -20.23 3.69 -2.59
N ASP A 263 -20.00 4.33 -3.75
CA ASP A 263 -20.11 5.78 -3.85
C ASP A 263 -21.51 6.10 -3.32
N GLY A 264 -21.58 6.80 -2.19
CA GLY A 264 -22.78 7.04 -1.39
C GLY A 264 -23.90 7.86 -2.07
N VAL A 265 -24.07 7.73 -3.38
CA VAL A 265 -25.22 8.20 -4.13
C VAL A 265 -26.10 6.99 -4.41
N ALA A 266 -27.23 6.94 -3.69
CA ALA A 266 -28.30 5.99 -3.96
C ALA A 266 -28.57 5.89 -5.48
N GLN A 267 -28.22 4.76 -6.10
CA GLN A 267 -28.55 4.49 -7.49
C GLN A 267 -30.06 4.16 -7.60
N GLU A 268 -30.88 5.20 -7.51
CA GLU A 268 -32.21 5.15 -8.11
C GLU A 268 -32.06 5.17 -9.63
N THR A 269 -32.23 4.00 -10.25
CA THR A 269 -32.78 3.85 -11.61
C THR A 269 -32.18 4.74 -12.72
N SER A 270 -31.03 4.37 -13.28
CA SER A 270 -30.80 4.31 -14.74
C SER A 270 -29.32 4.03 -15.04
N LYS A 271 -29.10 3.32 -16.14
CA LYS A 271 -27.81 2.99 -16.74
C LYS A 271 -27.05 4.26 -17.13
N LEU A 272 -26.34 4.90 -16.20
CA LEU A 272 -25.26 5.82 -16.57
C LEU A 272 -23.95 5.02 -16.59
N PRO A 273 -23.22 4.95 -17.72
CA PRO A 273 -21.92 4.31 -17.76
C PRO A 273 -20.97 5.03 -16.78
N THR A 274 -20.11 4.27 -16.08
CA THR A 274 -18.98 4.82 -15.33
C THR A 274 -18.15 5.74 -16.24
N SER A 275 -17.50 6.78 -15.71
CA SER A 275 -16.65 7.70 -16.52
C SER A 275 -15.66 6.93 -17.42
N SER A 276 -15.06 5.86 -16.90
CA SER A 276 -14.19 4.96 -17.66
C SER A 276 -14.88 4.24 -18.83
N ALA A 277 -16.15 3.85 -18.69
CA ALA A 277 -16.92 3.27 -19.78
C ALA A 277 -17.28 4.32 -20.84
N LYS A 278 -17.49 5.57 -20.42
CA LYS A 278 -17.73 6.69 -21.34
C LYS A 278 -16.51 6.95 -22.23
N ASP A 279 -15.31 6.99 -21.67
CA ASP A 279 -14.10 7.22 -22.48
C ASP A 279 -13.90 6.11 -23.53
N LEU A 280 -14.13 4.85 -23.15
CA LEU A 280 -13.98 3.71 -24.06
C LEU A 280 -15.01 3.70 -25.21
N GLU A 281 -16.16 4.34 -25.02
CA GLU A 281 -17.26 4.40 -26.00
C GLU A 281 -17.23 5.68 -26.84
N ASN A 282 -16.91 6.81 -26.22
CA ASN A 282 -17.14 8.14 -26.79
C ASN A 282 -15.86 8.89 -27.13
N GLU A 283 -14.67 8.43 -26.71
CA GLU A 283 -13.41 9.04 -27.19
C GLU A 283 -12.94 8.32 -28.45
N PRO A 284 -12.61 9.06 -29.54
CA PRO A 284 -11.98 8.49 -30.72
C PRO A 284 -10.72 7.69 -30.34
N ILE A 285 -10.51 6.53 -30.96
CA ILE A 285 -9.40 5.62 -30.59
C ILE A 285 -8.02 6.29 -30.58
N PHE A 286 -7.80 7.24 -31.49
CA PHE A 286 -6.53 7.95 -31.60
C PHE A 286 -6.35 8.96 -30.46
N ASN A 287 -7.42 9.69 -30.11
CA ASN A 287 -7.43 10.62 -28.97
C ASN A 287 -7.37 9.88 -27.63
N PHE A 288 -7.95 8.67 -27.53
CA PHE A 288 -7.89 7.86 -26.31
C PHE A 288 -6.47 7.53 -25.85
N ILE A 289 -5.48 7.55 -26.76
CA ILE A 289 -4.06 7.38 -26.41
C ILE A 289 -3.54 8.56 -25.59
N GLU A 290 -4.08 9.76 -25.82
CA GLU A 290 -3.72 10.97 -25.08
C GLU A 290 -4.33 10.94 -23.66
N PRO A 291 -3.51 11.05 -22.60
CA PRO A 291 -4.01 11.09 -21.22
C PRO A 291 -4.97 12.25 -20.95
N LEU A 292 -4.71 13.42 -21.51
CA LEU A 292 -5.52 14.62 -21.30
C LEU A 292 -6.90 14.56 -21.98
N ALA A 293 -7.08 13.69 -22.98
CA ALA A 293 -8.37 13.50 -23.64
C ALA A 293 -9.33 12.63 -22.82
N ARG A 294 -8.84 11.89 -21.82
CA ARG A 294 -9.64 10.94 -21.04
C ARG A 294 -10.27 11.61 -19.82
N SER A 295 -11.60 11.51 -19.70
CA SER A 295 -12.36 12.12 -18.60
C SER A 295 -12.32 11.30 -17.30
N ALA A 296 -11.99 10.00 -17.38
CA ALA A 296 -11.90 9.14 -16.22
C ALA A 296 -10.70 9.51 -15.34
N THR A 297 -10.98 9.75 -14.07
CA THR A 297 -9.97 9.87 -13.02
C THR A 297 -9.44 8.48 -12.66
N ASN A 298 -8.12 8.33 -12.55
CA ASN A 298 -7.44 7.06 -12.23
C ASN A 298 -7.86 5.88 -13.13
N GLY A 299 -8.08 6.11 -14.42
CA GLY A 299 -8.63 5.12 -15.35
C GLY A 299 -7.85 3.80 -15.43
N GLY A 300 -6.55 3.80 -15.12
CA GLY A 300 -5.69 2.62 -15.12
C GLY A 300 -5.52 1.91 -13.77
N ALA A 301 -6.18 2.36 -12.70
CA ALA A 301 -6.08 1.74 -11.38
C ALA A 301 -6.98 0.50 -11.24
N ILE A 302 -6.49 -0.52 -10.51
CA ILE A 302 -7.32 -1.69 -10.13
C ILE A 302 -7.96 -1.43 -8.77
N SER A 303 -9.28 -1.65 -8.67
CA SER A 303 -10.05 -1.54 -7.42
C SER A 303 -10.75 -2.85 -7.03
N VAL A 304 -10.60 -3.90 -7.83
CA VAL A 304 -11.15 -5.23 -7.54
C VAL A 304 -10.39 -5.96 -6.45
N ASP A 305 -11.16 -6.57 -5.54
CA ASP A 305 -10.64 -7.57 -4.62
C ASP A 305 -10.14 -8.82 -5.35
N MET A 306 -8.81 -9.01 -5.31
CA MET A 306 -8.13 -10.12 -5.97
C MET A 306 -8.19 -11.44 -5.19
N ARG A 307 -8.71 -11.47 -3.96
CA ARG A 307 -8.74 -12.67 -3.10
C ARG A 307 -9.55 -13.81 -3.71
N LEU A 308 -10.75 -13.56 -4.22
CA LEU A 308 -11.50 -14.62 -4.90
C LEU A 308 -11.05 -14.84 -6.33
N VAL A 309 -10.49 -13.83 -7.00
CA VAL A 309 -9.87 -13.98 -8.32
C VAL A 309 -8.75 -15.02 -8.26
N ILE A 310 -7.87 -14.95 -7.25
CA ILE A 310 -6.79 -15.93 -7.09
C ILE A 310 -7.31 -17.33 -6.77
N ILE A 311 -8.38 -17.44 -5.96
CA ILE A 311 -9.02 -18.74 -5.68
C ILE A 311 -9.63 -19.32 -6.96
N ALA A 312 -10.24 -18.49 -7.81
CA ALA A 312 -10.76 -18.93 -9.10
C ALA A 312 -9.64 -19.42 -10.03
N LEU A 313 -8.52 -18.69 -10.10
CA LEU A 313 -7.34 -19.09 -10.87
C LEU A 313 -6.75 -20.39 -10.31
N LEU A 314 -6.66 -20.55 -8.99
CA LEU A 314 -6.24 -21.81 -8.35
C LEU A 314 -7.17 -22.96 -8.73
N ILE A 315 -8.49 -22.77 -8.72
CA ILE A 315 -9.45 -23.80 -9.13
C ILE A 315 -9.24 -24.19 -10.59
N LEU A 316 -9.18 -23.20 -11.49
CA LEU A 316 -9.04 -23.42 -12.94
C LEU A 316 -7.69 -24.05 -13.30
N TYR A 317 -6.62 -23.69 -12.58
CA TYR A 317 -5.26 -24.10 -12.88
C TYR A 317 -4.71 -25.20 -11.97
N SER A 318 -5.49 -25.67 -11.00
CA SER A 318 -5.16 -26.76 -10.07
C SER A 318 -4.77 -28.09 -10.75
N SER A 319 -5.01 -28.21 -12.07
CA SER A 319 -4.70 -29.40 -12.88
C SER A 319 -3.75 -29.16 -14.06
N THR A 320 -3.30 -27.92 -14.26
CA THR A 320 -2.44 -27.51 -15.39
C THR A 320 -1.22 -26.78 -14.86
N SER A 321 -0.04 -27.41 -14.94
CA SER A 321 1.20 -26.66 -14.75
C SER A 321 1.50 -25.87 -16.03
N PHE A 322 1.40 -24.55 -16.00
CA PHE A 322 1.89 -23.69 -17.08
C PHE A 322 3.41 -23.55 -17.02
N THR A 323 4.14 -24.66 -16.89
CA THR A 323 5.54 -24.67 -17.32
C THR A 323 5.57 -24.86 -18.84
N SER A 324 5.02 -23.89 -19.58
CA SER A 324 5.41 -23.64 -20.96
C SER A 324 6.51 -22.59 -20.99
N GLU A 325 7.54 -22.79 -20.16
CA GLU A 325 8.91 -22.38 -20.38
C GLU A 325 9.76 -23.04 -19.29
N GLN A 326 10.18 -24.29 -19.56
CA GLN A 326 11.46 -24.74 -19.04
C GLN A 326 12.45 -23.60 -19.34
N HIS A 327 13.13 -23.09 -18.30
CA HIS A 327 14.20 -22.10 -18.42
C HIS A 327 14.84 -22.16 -19.81
N ARG A 328 14.66 -21.11 -20.61
CA ARG A 328 15.48 -20.98 -21.81
C ARG A 328 16.91 -20.97 -21.29
N GLU A 329 17.78 -21.82 -21.83
CA GLU A 329 19.22 -21.87 -21.49
C GLU A 329 19.95 -20.52 -21.72
N ASN A 330 19.24 -19.46 -22.11
CA ASN A 330 19.71 -18.13 -22.46
C ASN A 330 19.26 -17.01 -21.48
N ASP A 331 18.61 -17.32 -20.36
CA ASP A 331 18.20 -16.27 -19.40
C ASP A 331 19.42 -15.61 -18.74
N SER A 332 19.42 -14.27 -18.70
CA SER A 332 20.42 -13.49 -17.98
C SER A 332 20.42 -13.86 -16.48
N PRO A 333 21.61 -13.90 -15.84
CA PRO A 333 21.69 -14.16 -14.41
C PRO A 333 20.87 -13.12 -13.64
N SER A 334 20.19 -13.56 -12.58
CA SER A 334 19.45 -12.65 -11.70
C SER A 334 20.37 -11.60 -11.11
N ILE A 335 19.91 -10.35 -11.08
CA ILE A 335 20.67 -9.20 -10.58
C ILE A 335 20.76 -9.25 -9.05
N ASN A 336 19.71 -9.71 -8.38
CA ASN A 336 19.62 -9.82 -6.94
C ASN A 336 18.89 -11.11 -6.50
N GLU A 337 18.90 -11.37 -5.19
CA GLU A 337 18.25 -12.53 -4.57
C GLU A 337 16.73 -12.50 -4.75
N GLU A 338 16.11 -11.32 -4.68
CA GLU A 338 14.68 -11.13 -4.86
C GLU A 338 14.21 -11.54 -6.27
N GLN A 339 14.88 -11.08 -7.33
CA GLN A 339 14.60 -11.48 -8.71
C GLN A 339 14.81 -12.98 -8.91
N ALA A 340 15.81 -13.58 -8.23
CA ALA A 340 16.01 -15.03 -8.27
C ALA A 340 14.85 -15.80 -7.62
N ILE A 341 14.34 -15.33 -6.48
CA ILE A 341 13.17 -15.91 -5.81
C ILE A 341 11.92 -15.76 -6.67
N ARG A 342 11.67 -14.57 -7.23
CA ARG A 342 10.50 -14.33 -8.10
C ARG A 342 10.55 -15.15 -9.38
N LYS A 343 11.73 -15.28 -10.03
CA LYS A 343 11.93 -16.20 -11.16
C LYS A 343 11.65 -17.66 -10.76
N LEU A 344 12.12 -18.09 -9.58
CA LEU A 344 11.85 -19.43 -9.06
C LEU A 344 10.35 -19.64 -8.81
N ASN A 345 9.64 -18.64 -8.29
CA ASN A 345 8.20 -18.70 -8.07
C ASN A 345 7.44 -18.82 -9.40
N LYS A 346 7.74 -17.98 -10.39
CA LYS A 346 7.16 -18.10 -11.75
C LYS A 346 7.43 -19.44 -12.42
N SER A 347 8.54 -20.12 -12.07
CA SER A 347 8.83 -21.46 -12.60
C SER A 347 7.97 -22.58 -12.00
N ARG A 348 7.22 -22.31 -10.92
CA ARG A 348 6.40 -23.28 -10.19
C ARG A 348 4.92 -22.91 -10.34
N GLY A 349 4.10 -23.81 -10.88
CA GLY A 349 2.71 -23.46 -11.25
C GLY A 349 1.82 -22.82 -10.16
N ILE A 350 1.93 -23.22 -8.88
CA ILE A 350 1.16 -22.60 -7.79
C ILE A 350 1.77 -21.26 -7.36
N ALA A 351 3.11 -21.19 -7.26
CA ALA A 351 3.79 -19.97 -6.83
C ALA A 351 3.74 -18.86 -7.90
N GLU A 352 3.61 -19.23 -9.18
CA GLU A 352 3.36 -18.28 -10.26
C GLU A 352 2.09 -17.48 -10.00
N LEU A 353 1.01 -18.14 -9.56
CA LEU A 353 -0.23 -17.48 -9.21
C LEU A 353 -0.05 -16.54 -8.00
N GLY A 354 0.74 -16.93 -6.99
CA GLY A 354 1.08 -16.03 -5.90
C GLY A 354 1.91 -14.83 -6.31
N ASP A 355 2.84 -15.01 -7.25
CA ASP A 355 3.63 -13.90 -7.82
C ASP A 355 2.74 -12.88 -8.55
N ILE A 356 1.58 -13.29 -9.08
CA ILE A 356 0.57 -12.37 -9.64
C ILE A 356 0.00 -11.43 -8.57
N LEU A 357 -0.01 -11.78 -7.29
CA LEU A 357 -0.50 -10.89 -6.22
C LEU A 357 0.56 -9.93 -5.67
N ILE A 358 1.84 -10.21 -5.89
CA ILE A 358 2.94 -9.35 -5.42
C ILE A 358 2.97 -8.09 -6.29
N ASP A 359 3.23 -6.91 -5.70
CA ASP A 359 3.33 -5.64 -6.45
C ASP A 359 2.05 -5.28 -7.25
N LEU A 360 0.86 -5.62 -6.73
CA LEU A 360 -0.39 -5.04 -7.20
C LEU A 360 -0.67 -3.75 -6.41
N GLU A 361 -0.56 -2.61 -7.07
CA GLU A 361 -0.84 -1.31 -6.48
C GLU A 361 -2.33 -0.99 -6.69
N TYR A 362 -3.12 -1.13 -5.62
CA TYR A 362 -4.56 -0.91 -5.66
C TYR A 362 -4.88 0.58 -5.57
N SER A 363 -5.84 1.04 -6.38
CA SER A 363 -6.32 2.43 -6.36
C SER A 363 -5.20 3.49 -6.46
N ASP A 364 -4.15 3.20 -7.23
CA ASP A 364 -3.05 4.13 -7.49
C ASP A 364 -3.50 5.35 -8.30
N ARG A 365 -2.66 6.39 -8.32
CA ARG A 365 -2.91 7.65 -9.05
C ARG A 365 -1.95 7.91 -10.21
N PHE A 366 -1.29 6.88 -10.75
CA PHE A 366 -0.25 7.11 -11.76
C PHE A 366 -0.76 7.71 -13.07
N ASP A 367 -2.01 7.44 -13.44
CA ASP A 367 -2.59 8.06 -14.63
C ASP A 367 -2.82 9.57 -14.42
N GLU A 368 -3.06 10.02 -13.19
CA GLU A 368 -3.14 11.45 -12.88
C GLU A 368 -1.75 12.06 -12.81
N ASP A 369 -0.75 11.39 -12.22
CA ASP A 369 0.65 11.83 -12.28
C ASP A 369 1.12 12.08 -13.74
N ILE A 370 0.69 11.23 -14.68
CA ILE A 370 0.97 11.43 -16.12
C ILE A 370 0.21 12.63 -16.68
N LYS A 371 -1.06 12.85 -16.30
CA LYS A 371 -1.80 14.04 -16.73
C LYS A 371 -1.13 15.31 -16.22
N TYR A 372 -0.78 15.35 -14.93
CA TYR A 372 -0.04 16.46 -14.33
C TYR A 372 1.27 16.73 -15.07
N MET A 373 2.08 15.70 -15.33
CA MET A 373 3.32 15.81 -16.11
C MET A 373 3.08 16.48 -17.48
N LEU A 374 1.97 16.17 -18.14
CA LEU A 374 1.63 16.71 -19.47
C LEU A 374 0.91 18.08 -19.43
N GLU A 375 0.23 18.43 -18.34
CA GLU A 375 -0.46 19.72 -18.20
C GLU A 375 0.55 20.86 -18.06
N TYR A 376 1.62 20.65 -17.29
CA TYR A 376 2.73 21.62 -17.16
C TYR A 376 3.40 21.92 -18.51
N ASP A 377 3.60 20.91 -19.36
CA ASP A 377 4.16 21.09 -20.72
C ASP A 377 3.28 22.01 -21.61
N VAL A 378 1.96 22.09 -21.35
CA VAL A 378 0.99 22.90 -22.13
C VAL A 378 0.83 24.32 -21.56
N GLU A 379 1.00 24.49 -20.25
CA GLU A 379 0.99 25.80 -19.60
C GLU A 379 2.26 26.62 -19.93
N ASP A 380 3.43 25.97 -20.05
CA ASP A 380 4.68 26.62 -20.47
C ASP A 380 4.62 27.19 -21.91
N GLU A 381 3.77 26.66 -22.80
CA GLU A 381 3.53 27.26 -24.13
C GLU A 381 2.58 28.47 -24.10
N ASN A 382 1.79 28.65 -23.04
CA ASN A 382 0.77 29.70 -22.94
C ASN A 382 1.17 30.90 -22.03
N ASP A 383 2.22 30.75 -21.22
CA ASP A 383 2.56 31.70 -20.15
C ASP A 383 3.45 32.91 -20.52
N GLU A 384 3.48 33.33 -21.79
CA GLU A 384 4.04 34.64 -22.17
C GLU A 384 3.04 35.82 -22.06
N LYS A 385 1.80 35.62 -21.58
CA LYS A 385 0.87 36.74 -21.36
C LYS A 385 -0.02 36.60 -20.12
N ASP A 386 0.25 37.55 -19.22
CA ASP A 386 -0.65 38.15 -18.23
C ASP A 386 -0.56 37.70 -16.76
N SER A 387 0.31 38.43 -16.07
CA SER A 387 -0.08 39.38 -15.01
C SER A 387 -0.28 38.89 -13.56
N LYS A 388 0.72 39.26 -12.75
CA LYS A 388 0.62 39.99 -11.46
C LYS A 388 -0.06 39.30 -10.26
N SER A 389 0.80 38.98 -9.28
CA SER A 389 0.52 38.89 -7.84
C SER A 389 -0.53 39.90 -7.34
N PRO A 390 -1.41 39.49 -6.41
CA PRO A 390 -1.28 40.09 -5.08
C PRO A 390 -1.72 39.22 -3.87
N LEU A 391 -1.14 39.57 -2.72
CA LEU A 391 -1.72 39.61 -1.38
C LEU A 391 -1.87 38.30 -0.57
N GLN A 392 -0.80 38.06 0.18
CA GLN A 392 -0.74 37.55 1.54
C GLN A 392 -1.89 38.05 2.44
N GLY A 393 -2.66 37.12 3.01
CA GLY A 393 -3.75 37.37 3.96
C GLY A 393 -3.71 36.35 5.11
N ASP A 394 -3.60 36.88 6.34
CA ASP A 394 -3.57 36.18 7.62
C ASP A 394 -4.72 35.19 7.84
N LEU A 395 -4.39 33.94 8.16
CA LEU A 395 -5.28 32.94 8.77
C LEU A 395 -4.69 32.40 10.09
N ASN A 396 -4.10 33.28 10.91
CA ASN A 396 -3.78 33.00 12.31
C ASN A 396 -4.72 33.78 13.22
N SER A 397 -5.96 33.32 13.40
CA SER A 397 -6.84 33.92 14.43
C SER A 397 -7.95 33.02 14.95
N ILE A 398 -7.70 31.74 15.25
CA ILE A 398 -8.55 31.01 16.22
C ILE A 398 -7.66 30.16 17.12
N ALA A 399 -7.82 30.32 18.44
CA ALA A 399 -7.21 29.54 19.53
C ALA A 399 -5.81 29.93 20.05
N HIS A 400 -5.59 31.21 20.35
CA HIS A 400 -4.63 31.58 21.40
C HIS A 400 -5.23 32.67 22.29
N ASN A 401 -5.93 32.25 23.34
CA ASN A 401 -6.08 32.97 24.60
C ASN A 401 -6.95 32.15 25.57
N GLU A 402 -6.37 31.13 26.20
CA GLU A 402 -6.74 30.78 27.57
C GLU A 402 -5.46 30.77 28.39
N ILE A 403 -5.21 31.92 29.02
CA ILE A 403 -4.23 32.07 30.08
C ILE A 403 -4.77 31.25 31.26
N ALA A 404 -3.98 30.29 31.72
CA ALA A 404 -4.25 29.52 32.93
C ALA A 404 -4.35 30.49 34.12
N GLU A 405 -5.57 30.88 34.48
CA GLU A 405 -5.86 31.30 35.85
C GLU A 405 -5.69 30.05 36.72
N GLN A 406 -4.79 30.12 37.70
CA GLN A 406 -4.68 29.14 38.77
C GLN A 406 -6.03 29.08 39.50
N GLU A 407 -6.92 28.19 39.05
CA GLU A 407 -8.12 27.86 39.80
C GLU A 407 -7.65 27.29 41.14
N ALA A 408 -8.06 27.95 42.22
CA ALA A 408 -7.88 27.45 43.57
C ALA A 408 -8.30 25.97 43.60
N ILE A 409 -7.57 25.14 44.37
CA ILE A 409 -7.82 23.70 44.54
C ILE A 409 -9.21 23.50 45.16
N ASP A 410 -10.24 23.65 44.34
CA ASP A 410 -11.62 23.39 44.68
C ASP A 410 -11.87 21.90 44.49
N ILE A 411 -12.82 21.38 45.25
CA ILE A 411 -13.14 19.95 45.29
C ILE A 411 -13.85 19.59 43.96
N GLN A 412 -13.07 19.26 42.93
CA GLN A 412 -13.57 18.82 41.62
C GLN A 412 -13.66 17.28 41.59
N PHE A 413 -14.71 16.73 42.22
CA PHE A 413 -15.10 15.33 41.98
C PHE A 413 -16.33 15.32 41.08
N ASP A 414 -16.39 14.38 40.14
CA ASP A 414 -17.61 14.16 39.37
C ASP A 414 -18.67 13.40 40.17
N ASP A 415 -19.85 13.22 39.56
CA ASP A 415 -20.99 12.53 40.16
C ASP A 415 -20.70 11.06 40.52
N GLU A 416 -19.64 10.46 39.95
CA GLU A 416 -19.16 9.11 40.25
C GLU A 416 -18.03 9.08 41.29
N GLY A 417 -17.59 10.25 41.78
CA GLY A 417 -16.55 10.39 42.80
C GLY A 417 -15.12 10.29 42.25
N ARG A 418 -14.91 10.46 40.94
CA ARG A 418 -13.57 10.50 40.32
C ARG A 418 -12.94 11.86 40.51
N ASP A 419 -11.64 11.89 40.76
CA ASP A 419 -10.88 13.10 41.06
C ASP A 419 -10.40 13.81 39.79
N TRP A 420 -10.99 14.97 39.48
CA TRP A 420 -10.67 15.81 38.33
C TRP A 420 -9.61 16.87 38.61
N ARG A 421 -8.96 16.88 39.78
CA ARG A 421 -7.91 17.87 40.05
C ARG A 421 -6.65 17.54 39.25
N ASP A 422 -6.00 18.55 38.68
CA ASP A 422 -4.72 18.42 37.97
C ASP A 422 -3.55 18.43 38.98
N ILE A 423 -3.26 17.26 39.56
CA ILE A 423 -2.24 17.08 40.60
C ILE A 423 -1.48 15.76 40.43
N ALA A 424 -0.27 15.64 40.93
CA ALA A 424 0.45 14.37 40.94
C ALA A 424 -0.32 13.27 41.72
N ARG A 425 -0.18 12.01 41.29
CA ARG A 425 -0.89 10.86 41.89
C ARG A 425 0.06 9.90 42.61
N GLY A 426 -0.46 9.22 43.64
CA GLY A 426 0.24 8.15 44.36
C GLY A 426 1.61 8.56 44.92
N GLU A 427 2.65 7.78 44.61
CA GLU A 427 4.02 8.06 45.08
C GLU A 427 4.68 9.24 44.34
N ASN A 428 4.15 9.65 43.17
CA ASN A 428 4.71 10.75 42.39
C ASN A 428 4.49 12.13 43.02
N VAL A 429 3.78 12.22 44.15
CA VAL A 429 3.63 13.46 44.93
C VAL A 429 4.92 13.79 45.71
N ARG A 430 5.82 12.82 45.86
CA ARG A 430 7.02 12.96 46.70
C ARG A 430 8.28 12.78 45.88
N PHE A 431 9.31 13.54 46.24
CA PHE A 431 10.67 13.32 45.76
C PHE A 431 11.38 12.26 46.60
N ASN A 432 12.25 11.49 45.96
CA ASN A 432 13.06 10.49 46.63
C ASN A 432 14.24 11.13 47.41
N PRO A 433 14.81 10.42 48.39
CA PRO A 433 15.88 10.97 49.22
C PRO A 433 17.16 11.33 48.46
N ILE A 434 17.48 10.62 47.38
CA ILE A 434 18.71 10.83 46.60
C ILE A 434 18.67 12.20 45.92
N PHE A 435 17.55 12.53 45.29
CA PHE A 435 17.36 13.84 44.69
C PHE A 435 17.33 14.96 45.74
N LEU A 436 16.67 14.74 46.88
CA LEU A 436 16.60 15.74 47.96
C LEU A 436 17.99 16.05 48.55
N GLU A 437 18.89 15.09 48.64
CA GLU A 437 20.28 15.30 49.08
C GLU A 437 21.07 16.17 48.08
N LYS A 438 20.92 15.89 46.78
CA LYS A 438 21.52 16.70 45.71
C LYS A 438 20.97 18.12 45.68
N PHE A 439 19.64 18.26 45.78
CA PHE A 439 18.98 19.56 45.85
C PHE A 439 19.41 20.35 47.08
N ALA A 440 19.51 19.71 48.25
CA ALA A 440 20.00 20.37 49.46
C ALA A 440 21.46 20.83 49.31
N THR A 441 22.34 19.99 48.72
CA THR A 441 23.74 20.35 48.49
C THR A 441 23.87 21.56 47.56
N TYR A 442 23.05 21.62 46.51
CA TYR A 442 22.95 22.77 45.61
C TYR A 442 22.44 24.02 46.33
N ASP A 443 21.37 23.90 47.12
CA ASP A 443 20.72 25.06 47.78
C ASP A 443 21.60 25.67 48.89
N HIS A 444 22.40 24.84 49.57
CA HIS A 444 23.36 25.28 50.60
C HIS A 444 24.71 25.73 50.02
N GLY A 445 24.96 25.52 48.72
CA GLY A 445 26.17 25.94 48.04
C GLY A 445 26.30 27.46 47.94
N SER A 446 27.47 28.00 48.30
CA SER A 446 27.74 29.44 48.23
C SER A 446 27.87 29.98 46.80
N ASP A 447 28.27 29.12 45.86
CA ASP A 447 28.34 29.41 44.43
C ASP A 447 27.62 28.32 43.65
N LYS A 448 26.41 28.65 43.18
CA LYS A 448 25.51 27.70 42.49
C LYS A 448 26.05 27.27 41.12
N SER A 449 26.92 28.09 40.50
CA SER A 449 27.53 27.82 39.19
C SER A 449 28.57 26.68 39.18
N GLN A 450 28.97 26.19 40.36
CA GLN A 450 29.90 25.07 40.54
C GLN A 450 29.18 23.70 40.58
N SER A 451 27.86 23.67 40.40
CA SER A 451 27.06 22.45 40.47
C SER A 451 27.19 21.61 39.20
N ASP A 452 27.68 20.38 39.34
CA ASP A 452 27.73 19.41 38.24
C ASP A 452 26.38 18.68 38.02
N ASP A 453 25.45 18.77 38.97
CA ASP A 453 24.21 17.97 39.02
C ASP A 453 22.94 18.73 38.55
N LEU A 454 22.98 20.07 38.53
CA LEU A 454 21.82 20.96 38.34
C LEU A 454 22.25 22.23 37.61
N PHE A 455 21.49 22.64 36.59
CA PHE A 455 21.70 23.93 35.91
C PHE A 455 21.17 25.09 36.76
N THR A 456 21.88 26.23 36.67
CA THR A 456 21.59 27.41 37.51
C THR A 456 20.72 28.43 36.78
N THR A 457 20.85 28.51 35.45
CA THR A 457 20.18 29.53 34.62
C THR A 457 19.37 28.91 33.49
N TRP A 458 18.34 29.62 33.04
CA TRP A 458 17.58 29.23 31.85
C TRP A 458 18.47 29.14 30.60
N ASP A 459 19.43 30.06 30.45
CA ASP A 459 20.35 30.05 29.30
C ASP A 459 21.15 28.74 29.21
N GLU A 460 21.67 28.23 30.33
CA GLU A 460 22.37 26.93 30.38
C GLU A 460 21.47 25.78 29.93
N LEU A 461 20.24 25.73 30.44
CA LEU A 461 19.28 24.69 30.07
C LEU A 461 18.82 24.82 28.61
N TYR A 462 18.57 26.05 28.15
CA TYR A 462 18.16 26.37 26.79
C TYR A 462 19.22 25.93 25.78
N PHE A 463 20.49 26.32 25.98
CA PHE A 463 21.58 25.89 25.09
C PHE A 463 21.80 24.38 25.13
N THR A 464 21.58 23.75 26.29
CA THR A 464 21.62 22.29 26.41
C THR A 464 20.49 21.64 25.64
N PHE A 465 19.27 22.17 25.68
CA PHE A 465 18.15 21.67 24.87
C PHE A 465 18.38 21.85 23.38
N GLU A 466 18.89 23.01 22.94
CA GLU A 466 19.24 23.23 21.52
C GLU A 466 20.28 22.21 21.04
N PHE A 467 21.28 21.90 21.88
CA PHE A 467 22.24 20.84 21.59
C PHE A 467 21.57 19.46 21.50
N LEU A 468 20.74 19.09 22.48
CA LEU A 468 20.08 17.79 22.56
C LEU A 468 18.98 17.58 21.49
N ALA A 469 18.46 18.66 20.89
CA ALA A 469 17.51 18.57 19.79
C ALA A 469 18.15 17.99 18.53
N VAL A 470 19.43 18.28 18.27
CA VAL A 470 20.14 17.88 17.03
C VAL A 470 21.29 16.90 17.24
N CYS A 471 21.79 16.73 18.46
CA CYS A 471 22.89 15.83 18.78
C CYS A 471 22.43 14.71 19.71
N SER A 472 22.76 13.46 19.37
CA SER A 472 22.48 12.31 20.24
C SER A 472 23.61 12.13 21.27
N ILE A 473 23.23 11.98 22.54
CA ILE A 473 24.11 11.57 23.64
C ILE A 473 23.89 10.11 24.04
N GLU A 474 22.88 9.44 23.45
CA GLU A 474 22.55 8.07 23.79
C GLU A 474 23.69 7.10 23.47
N GLY A 475 23.97 6.18 24.41
CA GLY A 475 25.06 5.22 24.28
C GLY A 475 26.44 5.77 24.69
N SER A 476 26.53 7.03 25.12
CA SER A 476 27.71 7.59 25.79
C SER A 476 27.47 7.67 27.31
N PRO A 477 28.00 6.72 28.11
CA PRO A 477 27.73 6.67 29.55
C PRO A 477 28.14 7.94 30.30
N GLU A 478 29.20 8.62 29.84
CA GLU A 478 29.67 9.87 30.44
C GLU A 478 28.73 11.03 30.15
N ALA A 479 28.23 11.15 28.92
CA ALA A 479 27.30 12.21 28.54
C ALA A 479 25.90 11.97 29.13
N GLU A 480 25.43 10.72 29.16
CA GLU A 480 24.17 10.35 29.81
C GLU A 480 24.20 10.65 31.31
N ALA A 481 25.30 10.32 32.01
CA ALA A 481 25.43 10.55 33.44
C ALA A 481 25.66 12.02 33.83
N LYS A 482 26.26 12.83 32.95
CA LYS A 482 26.57 14.25 33.26
C LYS A 482 25.57 15.24 32.67
N ILE A 483 25.24 15.12 31.38
CA ILE A 483 24.36 16.07 30.68
C ILE A 483 22.91 15.63 30.88
N GLY A 484 22.60 14.38 30.51
CA GLY A 484 21.23 13.88 30.56
C GLY A 484 20.68 13.84 31.99
N GLN A 485 21.43 13.32 32.96
CA GLN A 485 21.00 13.31 34.36
C GLN A 485 20.81 14.72 34.94
N SER A 486 21.64 15.69 34.56
CA SER A 486 21.50 17.08 35.00
C SER A 486 20.27 17.76 34.41
N VAL A 487 19.87 17.42 33.17
CA VAL A 487 18.58 17.84 32.61
C VAL A 487 17.42 17.30 33.47
N ILE A 488 17.40 15.98 33.75
CA ILE A 488 16.36 15.35 34.57
C ILE A 488 16.26 15.98 35.97
N ASN A 489 17.40 16.18 36.64
CA ASN A 489 17.44 16.82 37.95
C ASN A 489 16.95 18.28 37.88
N THR A 490 17.29 19.01 36.82
CA THR A 490 16.92 20.43 36.66
C THR A 490 15.43 20.58 36.40
N VAL A 491 14.84 19.73 35.57
CA VAL A 491 13.38 19.65 35.38
C VAL A 491 12.69 19.40 36.72
N SER A 492 13.18 18.41 37.47
CA SER A 492 12.65 18.04 38.79
C SER A 492 12.77 19.17 39.82
N LYS A 493 13.88 19.92 39.76
CA LYS A 493 14.11 21.11 40.58
C LYS A 493 13.10 22.21 40.25
N ALA A 494 12.83 22.47 38.97
CA ALA A 494 11.85 23.48 38.55
C ALA A 494 10.46 23.18 39.13
N ILE A 495 10.05 21.91 39.10
CA ILE A 495 8.78 21.45 39.70
C ILE A 495 8.78 21.62 41.23
N LYS A 496 9.88 21.25 41.90
CA LYS A 496 10.00 21.41 43.35
C LYS A 496 9.93 22.88 43.77
N ASP A 497 10.62 23.75 43.03
CA ASP A 497 10.66 25.18 43.29
C ASP A 497 9.27 25.81 43.07
N GLU A 498 8.50 25.36 42.07
CA GLU A 498 7.11 25.77 41.85
C GLU A 498 6.17 25.31 42.98
N ILE A 499 6.28 24.05 43.42
CA ILE A 499 5.48 23.53 44.56
C ILE A 499 5.75 24.32 45.85
N GLU A 500 6.97 24.83 46.02
CA GLU A 500 7.38 25.61 47.20
C GLU A 500 7.25 27.14 46.99
N ASP A 501 6.68 27.59 45.88
CA ASP A 501 6.49 29.00 45.52
C ASP A 501 7.79 29.83 45.61
N ARG A 502 8.90 29.26 45.13
CA ARG A 502 10.22 29.90 45.13
C ARG A 502 10.44 30.67 43.82
N GLU A 503 10.92 31.90 43.92
CA GLU A 503 11.36 32.66 42.74
C GLU A 503 12.61 32.02 42.12
N THR A 504 12.49 31.53 40.88
CA THR A 504 13.59 30.91 40.14
C THR A 504 13.62 31.33 38.67
N THR A 505 14.77 31.12 38.06
CA THR A 505 15.03 31.43 36.64
C THR A 505 14.54 30.34 35.69
N ILE A 506 14.28 29.13 36.19
CA ILE A 506 13.86 27.97 35.41
C ILE A 506 12.54 27.49 35.98
N THR A 507 11.46 27.68 35.22
CA THR A 507 10.11 27.26 35.61
C THR A 507 9.59 26.16 34.68
N PRO A 508 8.67 25.30 35.14
CA PRO A 508 7.98 24.33 34.29
C PRO A 508 7.28 24.97 33.08
N ASP A 509 6.72 26.17 33.22
CA ASP A 509 6.15 26.95 32.11
C ASP A 509 7.17 27.27 31.00
N LEU A 510 8.39 27.68 31.37
CA LEU A 510 9.44 27.98 30.40
C LEU A 510 9.87 26.70 29.66
N ILE A 511 9.98 25.58 30.38
CA ILE A 511 10.31 24.27 29.81
C ILE A 511 9.22 23.85 28.82
N HIS A 512 7.96 23.90 29.23
CA HIS A 512 6.82 23.57 28.37
C HIS A 512 6.78 24.45 27.12
N LYS A 513 6.89 25.77 27.29
CA LYS A 513 6.90 26.73 26.18
C LYS A 513 8.04 26.49 25.19
N TYR A 514 9.19 26.05 25.68
CA TYR A 514 10.29 25.65 24.80
C TYR A 514 9.95 24.37 24.04
N TRP A 515 9.46 23.33 24.72
CA TRP A 515 9.09 22.05 24.12
C TRP A 515 8.00 22.19 23.05
N SER A 516 6.99 23.04 23.30
CA SER A 516 5.88 23.28 22.38
C SER A 516 6.20 24.28 21.27
N SER A 517 7.38 24.91 21.28
CA SER A 517 7.77 25.86 20.22
C SER A 517 8.13 25.13 18.92
N PRO A 518 7.85 25.72 17.75
CA PRO A 518 8.21 25.14 16.47
C PRO A 518 9.74 25.09 16.31
N ALA A 519 10.22 24.00 15.71
CA ALA A 519 11.62 23.81 15.38
C ALA A 519 12.03 24.61 14.13
N SER A 520 13.32 24.95 14.03
CA SER A 520 13.85 25.62 12.84
C SER A 520 14.03 24.64 11.67
N GLU A 521 13.81 25.08 10.43
CA GLU A 521 14.02 24.26 9.23
C GLU A 521 15.44 23.68 9.16
N MET A 522 16.45 24.46 9.59
CA MET A 522 17.84 24.00 9.62
C MET A 522 18.04 22.81 10.58
N ASP A 523 17.37 22.83 11.73
CA ASP A 523 17.52 21.77 12.73
C ASP A 523 16.71 20.53 12.36
N ILE A 524 15.54 20.72 11.72
CA ILE A 524 14.76 19.62 11.11
C ILE A 524 15.63 18.89 10.07
N LYS A 525 16.26 19.64 9.16
CA LYS A 525 17.12 19.07 8.11
C LYS A 525 18.31 18.29 8.70
N LYS A 526 19.00 18.85 9.70
CA LYS A 526 20.09 18.14 10.39
C LYS A 526 19.64 16.83 11.03
N VAL A 527 18.42 16.77 11.57
CA VAL A 527 17.90 15.53 12.18
C VAL A 527 17.51 14.53 11.11
N GLN A 528 16.90 14.97 10.01
CA GLN A 528 16.56 14.13 8.86
C GLN A 528 17.81 13.50 8.20
N ASP A 529 18.87 14.29 8.01
CA ASP A 529 20.17 13.83 7.46
C ASP A 529 20.82 12.73 8.31
N ASN A 530 20.49 12.65 9.61
CA ASN A 530 20.95 11.61 10.53
C ASN A 530 20.05 10.35 10.52
N ASN A 531 19.36 10.07 9.40
CA ASN A 531 18.55 8.88 9.14
C ASN A 531 17.35 8.69 10.11
N LYS A 532 16.75 9.80 10.55
CA LYS A 532 15.63 9.80 11.48
C LYS A 532 14.37 10.26 10.76
N LEU A 533 13.53 9.29 10.39
CA LEU A 533 12.26 9.52 9.69
C LEU A 533 11.33 10.38 10.56
N LEU A 534 11.19 11.66 10.20
CA LEU A 534 10.23 12.61 10.72
C LEU A 534 9.26 12.90 9.57
N ILE A 535 7.97 12.70 9.81
CA ILE A 535 6.92 12.93 8.81
C ILE A 535 6.14 14.16 9.29
N PRO A 536 6.43 15.34 8.75
CA PRO A 536 5.74 16.56 9.16
C PRO A 536 4.39 16.63 8.45
N ILE A 537 3.34 16.11 9.09
CA ILE A 537 1.96 16.49 8.72
C ILE A 537 1.60 17.78 9.45
N PHE A 538 1.98 17.89 10.72
CA PHE A 538 1.94 19.11 11.52
C PHE A 538 3.33 19.73 11.65
N GLY A 539 3.38 20.99 12.10
CA GLY A 539 4.63 21.66 12.43
C GLY A 539 5.44 20.86 13.46
N ILE A 540 6.72 20.61 13.18
CA ILE A 540 7.59 19.85 14.09
C ILE A 540 7.99 20.72 15.28
N THR A 541 7.75 20.21 16.49
CA THR A 541 8.12 20.87 17.75
C THR A 541 9.58 20.59 18.15
N LYS A 542 10.15 21.44 19.00
CA LYS A 542 11.50 21.21 19.56
C LYS A 542 11.56 19.94 20.42
N PHE A 543 10.45 19.57 21.07
CA PHE A 543 10.38 18.32 21.80
C PHE A 543 10.47 17.10 20.87
N GLU A 544 9.81 17.12 19.71
CA GLU A 544 9.92 16.02 18.73
C GLU A 544 11.35 15.81 18.26
N LEU A 545 12.10 16.89 18.00
CA LEU A 545 13.52 16.77 17.67
C LEU A 545 14.31 16.13 18.81
N MET A 546 14.07 16.54 20.06
CA MET A 546 14.71 15.93 21.22
C MET A 546 14.30 14.47 21.43
N LEU A 547 13.03 14.12 21.19
CA LEU A 547 12.50 12.75 21.27
C LEU A 547 13.14 11.84 20.22
N GLN A 548 13.38 12.36 19.04
CA GLN A 548 14.01 11.62 17.95
C GLN A 548 15.53 11.54 18.14
N SER A 549 16.18 12.59 18.64
CA SER A 549 17.62 12.65 18.90
C SER A 549 18.06 11.87 20.12
N ASN A 550 17.28 11.94 21.20
CA ASN A 550 17.56 11.41 22.54
C ASN A 550 16.29 10.83 23.19
N SER A 551 15.74 9.80 22.58
CA SER A 551 14.47 9.14 22.97
C SER A 551 14.34 8.83 24.47
N LYS A 552 15.37 8.23 25.09
CA LYS A 552 15.35 7.84 26.51
C LYS A 552 15.30 9.06 27.41
N LEU A 553 16.08 10.09 27.09
CA LEU A 553 16.14 11.33 27.86
C LEU A 553 14.85 12.12 27.75
N ALA A 554 14.35 12.33 26.52
CA ALA A 554 13.13 13.08 26.27
C ALA A 554 11.93 12.46 26.99
N ARG A 555 11.78 11.13 26.88
CA ARG A 555 10.72 10.40 27.57
C ARG A 555 10.89 10.47 29.09
N ALA A 556 12.12 10.38 29.61
CA ALA A 556 12.37 10.50 31.06
C ALA A 556 12.11 11.93 31.58
N ALA A 557 12.41 12.96 30.79
CA ALA A 557 12.13 14.35 31.14
C ALA A 557 10.62 14.63 31.15
N MET A 558 9.89 14.09 30.17
CA MET A 558 8.42 14.15 30.15
C MET A 558 7.81 13.43 31.36
N ASP A 559 8.34 12.26 31.72
CA ASP A 559 7.91 11.50 32.90
C ASP A 559 8.09 12.28 34.22
N GLU A 560 9.13 13.13 34.33
CA GLU A 560 9.31 14.06 35.46
C GLU A 560 8.37 15.25 35.40
N MET A 561 8.19 15.89 34.23
CA MET A 561 7.27 17.03 34.06
C MET A 561 5.83 16.69 34.45
N LEU A 562 5.41 15.43 34.27
CA LEU A 562 4.10 14.96 34.76
C LEU A 562 3.97 15.01 36.30
N MET A 563 5.01 15.27 37.09
CA MET A 563 4.86 15.55 38.53
C MET A 563 4.32 16.95 38.84
N CYS A 564 4.35 17.87 37.88
CA CYS A 564 3.96 19.25 38.12
C CYS A 564 2.44 19.38 38.25
N ASN A 565 1.96 20.02 39.32
CA ASN A 565 0.53 20.24 39.50
C ASN A 565 0.07 21.37 38.56
N GLY A 566 -1.04 21.18 37.86
CA GLY A 566 -1.58 22.15 36.90
C GLY A 566 -1.05 22.01 35.46
N HIS A 567 0.00 21.22 35.24
CA HIS A 567 0.56 20.97 33.89
C HIS A 567 0.24 19.58 33.36
N ARG A 568 -0.36 18.65 34.12
CA ARG A 568 -0.47 17.26 33.65
C ARG A 568 -1.44 17.15 32.49
N ARG A 569 -2.59 17.83 32.56
CA ARG A 569 -3.54 17.88 31.44
C ARG A 569 -2.95 18.60 30.23
N LEU A 570 -2.26 19.70 30.47
CA LEU A 570 -1.56 20.46 29.43
C LEU A 570 -0.55 19.56 28.69
N LEU A 571 0.23 18.77 29.43
CA LEU A 571 1.21 17.84 28.86
C LEU A 571 0.55 16.67 28.13
N ILE A 572 -0.56 16.12 28.66
CA ILE A 572 -1.33 15.08 27.96
C ILE A 572 -1.88 15.64 26.64
N TRP A 573 -2.40 16.87 26.65
CA TRP A 573 -2.88 17.54 25.46
C TRP A 573 -1.74 17.76 24.45
N PHE A 574 -0.61 18.31 24.90
CA PHE A 574 0.61 18.49 24.10
C PHE A 574 1.05 17.17 23.43
N ILE A 575 1.13 16.07 24.18
CA ILE A 575 1.56 14.76 23.67
C ILE A 575 0.60 14.20 22.61
N THR A 576 -0.69 14.52 22.72
CA THR A 576 -1.75 13.94 21.87
C THR A 576 -2.13 14.80 20.67
N HIS A 577 -1.91 16.11 20.72
CA HIS A 577 -2.35 17.06 19.68
C HIS A 577 -1.20 17.76 18.94
N ASP A 578 -0.12 18.09 19.64
CA ASP A 578 0.95 18.92 19.07
C ASP A 578 2.12 18.11 18.49
N LEU A 579 2.13 16.78 18.70
CA LEU A 579 3.19 15.90 18.18
C LEU A 579 2.72 15.09 16.98
N ASN A 580 3.58 14.95 15.98
CA ASN A 580 3.30 14.08 14.83
C ASN A 580 3.31 12.60 15.25
N LEU A 581 2.42 11.82 14.65
CA LEU A 581 2.31 10.40 14.94
C LEU A 581 3.58 9.64 14.51
N SER A 582 4.18 8.92 15.45
CA SER A 582 5.42 8.16 15.21
C SER A 582 5.45 6.89 16.04
N ASN A 583 6.32 5.94 15.65
CA ASN A 583 6.54 4.70 16.42
C ASN A 583 6.96 5.00 17.87
N LEU A 584 7.76 6.05 18.08
CA LEU A 584 8.23 6.44 19.41
C LEU A 584 7.09 7.00 20.27
N LEU A 585 6.17 7.76 19.67
CA LEU A 585 5.01 8.31 20.36
C LEU A 585 4.01 7.21 20.72
N ILE A 586 3.68 6.31 19.78
CA ILE A 586 2.78 5.17 20.01
C ILE A 586 3.29 4.30 21.17
N ASP A 587 4.59 3.97 21.17
CA ASP A 587 5.22 3.20 22.26
C ASP A 587 5.21 3.96 23.60
N TYR A 588 5.43 5.28 23.58
CA TYR A 588 5.37 6.10 24.79
C TYR A 588 3.95 6.12 25.39
N VAL A 589 2.93 6.39 24.58
CA VAL A 589 1.52 6.43 25.01
C VAL A 589 1.07 5.06 25.52
N PHE A 590 1.43 3.96 24.84
CA PHE A 590 1.16 2.61 25.31
C PHE A 590 1.76 2.34 26.70
N GLN A 591 3.06 2.60 26.87
CA GLN A 591 3.74 2.38 28.14
C GLN A 591 3.16 3.27 29.23
N LEU A 592 2.73 4.49 28.90
CA LEU A 592 2.18 5.45 29.85
C LEU A 592 0.79 5.00 30.30
N ALA A 593 -0.06 4.61 29.36
CA ALA A 593 -1.40 4.08 29.63
C ALA A 593 -1.36 2.80 30.46
N VAL A 594 -0.43 1.88 30.22
CA VAL A 594 -0.30 0.64 31.02
C VAL A 594 0.38 0.88 32.39
N GLY A 595 1.06 2.01 32.56
CA GLY A 595 1.84 2.30 33.78
C GLY A 595 3.20 1.61 33.84
N LEU A 596 3.80 1.36 32.68
CA LEU A 596 5.18 0.84 32.52
C LEU A 596 6.22 1.97 32.47
N ARG A 597 5.80 3.20 32.14
CA ARG A 597 6.70 4.36 32.12
C ARG A 597 7.27 4.64 33.50
N GLY A 598 8.54 4.99 33.50
CA GLY A 598 9.24 5.41 34.69
C GLY A 598 9.91 4.31 35.50
N SER A 599 9.88 3.06 35.00
CA SER A 599 10.50 1.90 35.65
C SER A 599 12.02 1.86 35.45
N PRO A 600 12.79 1.28 36.39
CA PRO A 600 14.24 1.18 36.26
C PRO A 600 14.69 0.44 34.98
N GLU A 601 13.88 -0.50 34.50
CA GLU A 601 14.16 -1.28 33.29
C GLU A 601 13.94 -0.48 32.01
N THR A 602 12.90 0.37 31.98
CA THR A 602 12.55 1.19 30.79
C THR A 602 13.34 2.50 30.70
N SER A 603 14.00 2.91 31.78
CA SER A 603 14.52 4.27 31.94
C SER A 603 16.01 4.35 32.24
N ALA A 604 16.70 3.20 32.28
CA ALA A 604 18.16 3.18 32.33
C ALA A 604 18.76 3.96 31.13
N PRO A 605 19.74 4.84 31.37
CA PRO A 605 20.55 4.98 32.59
C PRO A 605 20.07 6.04 33.60
N TYR A 606 18.95 6.72 33.36
CA TYR A 606 18.54 7.87 34.16
C TYR A 606 17.89 7.48 35.48
N LEU A 607 18.27 8.20 36.53
CA LEU A 607 17.66 8.11 37.85
C LEU A 607 16.60 9.19 37.99
N PHE A 608 15.38 8.76 38.26
CA PHE A 608 14.27 9.68 38.48
C PHE A 608 14.33 10.36 39.85
N SER A 609 13.74 11.54 39.94
CA SER A 609 13.66 12.33 41.18
C SER A 609 12.46 11.93 42.03
N ARG A 610 11.41 11.39 41.40
CA ARG A 610 10.17 10.98 42.06
C ARG A 610 10.34 9.75 42.94
N GLN A 611 9.45 9.63 43.93
CA GLN A 611 9.26 8.43 44.69
C GLN A 611 8.35 7.47 43.91
N GLY A 612 8.67 6.19 43.98
CA GLY A 612 8.01 5.17 43.16
C GLY A 612 8.61 5.03 41.77
N GLY A 613 8.71 3.79 41.30
CA GLY A 613 9.32 3.46 40.01
C GLY A 613 8.36 3.56 38.82
N LYS A 614 7.23 4.26 38.91
CA LYS A 614 6.31 4.40 37.77
C LYS A 614 5.61 5.74 37.76
N VAL A 615 5.27 6.23 36.57
CA VAL A 615 4.36 7.37 36.41
C VAL A 615 2.94 6.87 36.64
N ILE A 616 2.22 7.52 37.54
CA ILE A 616 0.87 7.18 37.96
C ILE A 616 -0.07 8.24 37.39
N LEU A 617 -0.94 7.81 36.48
CA LEU A 617 -2.07 8.59 36.00
C LEU A 617 -3.32 8.26 36.81
N SER A 618 -4.21 9.24 36.97
CA SER A 618 -5.58 9.00 37.41
C SER A 618 -6.39 8.32 36.30
N GLU A 619 -7.53 7.75 36.66
CA GLU A 619 -8.46 7.15 35.68
C GLU A 619 -8.92 8.18 34.64
N VAL A 620 -9.13 9.44 35.06
CA VAL A 620 -9.51 10.54 34.17
C VAL A 620 -8.39 10.89 33.20
N GLU A 621 -7.14 11.01 33.68
CA GLU A 621 -5.98 11.31 32.83
C GLU A 621 -5.65 10.17 31.86
N GLN A 622 -5.75 8.92 32.31
CA GLN A 622 -5.56 7.74 31.46
C GLN A 622 -6.62 7.69 30.36
N SER A 623 -7.85 8.07 30.69
CA SER A 623 -8.94 8.12 29.72
C SER A 623 -8.80 9.27 28.73
N MET A 624 -8.52 10.48 29.21
CA MET A 624 -8.21 11.64 28.35
C MET A 624 -7.07 11.31 27.40
N LEU A 625 -5.97 10.73 27.91
CA LEU A 625 -4.83 10.33 27.08
C LEU A 625 -5.26 9.42 25.91
N LEU A 626 -6.10 8.42 26.16
CA LEU A 626 -6.49 7.46 25.12
C LEU A 626 -7.57 8.00 24.18
N HIS A 627 -8.58 8.74 24.66
CA HIS A 627 -9.60 9.36 23.81
C HIS A 627 -8.97 10.36 22.83
N GLU A 628 -8.14 11.26 23.35
CA GLU A 628 -7.48 12.27 22.54
C GLU A 628 -6.48 11.61 21.57
N PHE A 629 -5.68 10.66 22.06
CA PHE A 629 -4.71 9.98 21.20
C PHE A 629 -5.35 9.23 20.03
N PHE A 630 -6.44 8.48 20.26
CA PHE A 630 -7.12 7.75 19.18
C PHE A 630 -7.81 8.69 18.19
N THR A 631 -8.40 9.78 18.68
CA THR A 631 -9.05 10.80 17.85
C THR A 631 -8.03 11.51 16.95
N THR A 632 -6.93 12.00 17.52
CA THR A 632 -5.88 12.65 16.73
C THR A 632 -5.16 11.66 15.82
N SER A 633 -4.98 10.41 16.23
CA SER A 633 -4.42 9.36 15.36
C SER A 633 -5.31 9.10 14.14
N ALA A 634 -6.63 9.11 14.31
CA ALA A 634 -7.57 8.94 13.20
C ALA A 634 -7.46 10.11 12.21
N PHE A 635 -7.40 11.35 12.73
CA PHE A 635 -7.21 12.56 11.92
C PHE A 635 -5.84 12.59 11.20
N TYR A 636 -4.76 12.22 11.89
CA TYR A 636 -3.43 12.13 11.29
C TYR A 636 -3.39 11.10 10.16
N LEU A 637 -4.03 9.93 10.37
CA LEU A 637 -4.03 8.85 9.39
C LEU A 637 -5.01 9.09 8.23
N SER A 638 -6.00 9.97 8.36
CA SER A 638 -6.82 10.41 7.23
C SER A 638 -6.03 11.24 6.21
N ALA A 639 -4.88 11.80 6.57
CA ALA A 639 -3.97 12.44 5.60
C ALA A 639 -3.44 11.46 4.53
N ASN A 640 -3.65 10.15 4.68
CA ASN A 640 -3.43 9.20 3.60
C ASN A 640 -4.31 9.46 2.38
N ASP A 641 -5.53 9.96 2.60
CA ASP A 641 -6.47 10.26 1.52
C ASP A 641 -6.33 11.73 1.05
N GLY A 642 -5.37 12.46 1.64
CA GLY A 642 -5.06 13.87 1.41
C GLY A 642 -5.71 14.79 2.45
N LEU A 643 -4.93 15.75 2.98
CA LEU A 643 -5.39 16.72 3.98
C LEU A 643 -5.01 18.13 3.56
N GLU A 644 -6.01 18.95 3.23
CA GLU A 644 -5.81 20.39 2.98
C GLU A 644 -5.46 21.08 4.30
N ILE A 645 -4.22 21.55 4.41
CA ILE A 645 -3.73 22.26 5.61
C ILE A 645 -3.83 23.78 5.43
N ASP A 646 -3.67 24.27 4.20
CA ASP A 646 -3.82 25.68 3.78
C ASP A 646 -4.44 25.72 2.38
N ASP A 647 -5.08 26.83 2.00
CA ASP A 647 -5.78 27.03 0.70
C ASP A 647 -4.93 26.54 -0.50
N GLY A 648 -5.17 25.29 -0.93
CA GLY A 648 -4.54 24.64 -2.09
C GLY A 648 -3.32 23.74 -1.82
N TYR A 649 -2.85 23.57 -0.58
CA TYR A 649 -1.74 22.66 -0.24
C TYR A 649 -2.25 21.41 0.49
N GLU A 650 -2.29 20.29 -0.22
CA GLU A 650 -2.70 18.98 0.31
C GLU A 650 -1.47 18.18 0.76
N VAL A 651 -1.39 17.89 2.06
CA VAL A 651 -0.33 17.02 2.58
C VAL A 651 -0.80 15.58 2.55
N VAL A 652 -0.09 14.76 1.77
CA VAL A 652 -0.41 13.34 1.59
C VAL A 652 0.57 12.46 2.38
N LEU A 653 0.05 11.72 3.35
CA LEU A 653 0.81 10.69 4.06
C LEU A 653 0.93 9.44 3.19
N ALA A 654 2.15 9.03 2.84
CA ALA A 654 2.36 7.82 2.04
C ALA A 654 1.69 6.58 2.66
N GLU A 655 0.88 5.87 1.86
CA GLU A 655 0.05 4.76 2.34
C GLU A 655 0.87 3.64 2.99
N SER A 656 2.08 3.36 2.49
CA SER A 656 2.97 2.37 3.09
C SER A 656 3.39 2.72 4.53
N ILE A 657 3.51 4.01 4.85
CA ILE A 657 3.84 4.49 6.20
C ILE A 657 2.59 4.47 7.07
N ALA A 658 1.48 4.98 6.55
CA ALA A 658 0.19 4.96 7.23
C ALA A 658 -0.23 3.53 7.62
N LYS A 659 -0.03 2.55 6.72
CA LYS A 659 -0.21 1.12 6.99
C LYS A 659 0.66 0.62 8.15
N LYS A 660 1.95 0.95 8.17
CA LYS A 660 2.87 0.55 9.26
C LYS A 660 2.45 1.12 10.62
N LEU A 661 2.08 2.40 10.67
CA LEU A 661 1.62 3.06 11.89
C LEU A 661 0.28 2.44 12.36
N MET A 662 -0.64 2.18 11.44
CA MET A 662 -1.93 1.57 11.77
C MET A 662 -1.79 0.12 12.26
N ILE A 663 -0.89 -0.68 11.68
CA ILE A 663 -0.58 -2.02 12.22
C ILE A 663 -0.07 -1.91 13.67
N LEU A 664 0.83 -0.97 13.95
CA LEU A 664 1.34 -0.74 15.30
C LEU A 664 0.24 -0.29 16.27
N LEU A 665 -0.67 0.58 15.84
CA LEU A 665 -1.86 0.97 16.62
C LEU A 665 -2.78 -0.22 16.88
N CYS A 666 -3.05 -1.07 15.89
CA CYS A 666 -3.87 -2.27 16.05
C CYS A 666 -3.26 -3.24 17.08
N LEU A 667 -1.93 -3.40 17.06
CA LEU A 667 -1.20 -4.18 18.06
C LEU A 667 -1.31 -3.55 19.45
N MET A 668 -1.12 -2.24 19.56
CA MET A 668 -1.25 -1.48 20.81
C MET A 668 -2.65 -1.67 21.40
N ILE A 669 -3.71 -1.44 20.62
CA ILE A 669 -5.10 -1.56 21.06
C ILE A 669 -5.40 -3.01 21.47
N SER A 670 -4.98 -4.00 20.69
CA SER A 670 -5.13 -5.42 21.02
C SER A 670 -4.49 -5.77 22.36
N GLN A 671 -3.34 -5.18 22.67
CA GLN A 671 -2.65 -5.39 23.93
C GLN A 671 -3.32 -4.65 25.09
N LEU A 672 -3.80 -3.42 24.89
CA LEU A 672 -4.57 -2.66 25.89
C LEU A 672 -5.88 -3.38 26.27
N ILE A 673 -6.54 -4.02 25.30
CA ILE A 673 -7.71 -4.89 25.55
C ILE A 673 -7.31 -6.12 26.38
N LYS A 674 -6.20 -6.79 26.04
CA LYS A 674 -5.70 -7.96 26.80
C LYS A 674 -5.34 -7.61 28.24
N LEU A 675 -4.86 -6.39 28.48
CA LEU A 675 -4.46 -5.89 29.79
C LEU A 675 -5.63 -5.28 30.59
N ASP A 676 -6.86 -5.34 30.06
CA ASP A 676 -8.08 -4.78 30.67
C ASP A 676 -8.03 -3.26 30.93
N VAL A 677 -7.18 -2.55 30.17
CA VAL A 677 -7.14 -1.07 30.14
C VAL A 677 -8.30 -0.53 29.30
N ILE A 678 -8.57 -1.18 28.16
CA ILE A 678 -9.73 -0.91 27.31
C ILE A 678 -10.80 -1.96 27.60
N LYS A 679 -11.95 -1.53 28.09
CA LYS A 679 -13.06 -2.42 28.43
C LYS A 679 -14.09 -2.46 27.30
N ILE A 680 -14.13 -3.58 26.58
CA ILE A 680 -15.16 -3.82 25.54
C ILE A 680 -16.51 -4.27 26.17
N ARG A 681 -16.51 -4.60 27.47
CA ARG A 681 -17.69 -5.09 28.20
C ARG A 681 -18.28 -4.00 29.11
N ASN A 682 -19.44 -3.45 28.73
CA ASN A 682 -20.62 -3.26 29.60
C ASN A 682 -21.67 -2.35 28.93
N LYS A 683 -22.78 -2.93 28.47
CA LYS A 683 -23.95 -2.19 27.96
C LYS A 683 -24.74 -1.47 29.07
N ASN A 684 -24.27 -1.50 30.33
CA ASN A 684 -25.06 -1.04 31.48
C ASN A 684 -24.70 0.36 31.99
N ASN A 685 -23.56 0.95 31.60
CA ASN A 685 -23.25 2.35 31.89
C ASN A 685 -22.79 3.01 30.59
N LYS A 686 -23.61 3.92 30.04
CA LYS A 686 -23.19 4.77 28.91
C LYS A 686 -22.04 5.72 29.27
N ASP A 687 -21.74 5.86 30.56
CA ASP A 687 -20.74 6.77 31.12
C ASP A 687 -19.48 6.04 31.66
N ASP A 688 -19.20 4.80 31.20
CA ASP A 688 -17.93 4.13 31.55
C ASP A 688 -16.76 4.84 30.85
N ILE A 689 -15.92 5.50 31.65
CA ILE A 689 -14.75 6.28 31.22
C ILE A 689 -13.68 5.45 30.48
N HIS A 690 -13.79 4.12 30.50
CA HIS A 690 -12.93 3.19 29.75
C HIS A 690 -13.55 2.67 28.45
N ASN A 691 -14.66 3.26 28.01
CA ASN A 691 -15.34 2.92 26.76
C ASN A 691 -14.83 3.78 25.59
N TYR A 692 -13.87 3.25 24.85
CA TYR A 692 -13.28 3.89 23.66
C TYR A 692 -13.90 3.39 22.35
N ASN A 693 -15.07 2.76 22.40
CA ASN A 693 -15.61 2.05 21.23
C ASN A 693 -15.87 2.98 20.04
N ASN A 694 -16.31 4.22 20.27
CA ASN A 694 -16.62 5.15 19.19
C ASN A 694 -15.34 5.59 18.48
N GLU A 695 -14.32 5.97 19.26
CA GLU A 695 -13.01 6.41 18.78
C GLU A 695 -12.31 5.29 18.03
N LEU A 696 -12.36 4.06 18.57
CA LEU A 696 -11.80 2.88 17.91
C LEU A 696 -12.55 2.53 16.62
N GLN A 697 -13.87 2.69 16.58
CA GLN A 697 -14.63 2.47 15.34
C GLN A 697 -14.27 3.52 14.28
N VAL A 698 -14.17 4.80 14.65
CA VAL A 698 -13.77 5.88 13.73
C VAL A 698 -12.33 5.67 13.24
N LEU A 699 -11.40 5.31 14.13
CA LEU A 699 -10.02 5.01 13.78
C LEU A 699 -9.91 3.83 12.81
N LEU A 700 -10.69 2.76 13.03
CA LEU A 700 -10.55 1.52 12.28
C LEU A 700 -11.36 1.48 10.98
N ILE A 701 -12.49 2.18 10.88
CA ILE A 701 -13.44 2.01 9.76
C ILE A 701 -12.82 2.30 8.39
N GLY A 702 -12.01 3.37 8.28
CA GLY A 702 -11.27 3.70 7.05
C GLY A 702 -10.18 2.69 6.67
N TRP A 703 -9.87 1.75 7.57
CA TRP A 703 -8.77 0.78 7.43
C TRP A 703 -9.24 -0.66 7.31
N ILE A 704 -10.54 -0.96 7.49
CA ILE A 704 -11.12 -2.32 7.37
C ILE A 704 -10.86 -2.93 5.99
N GLY A 705 -10.94 -2.11 4.94
CA GLY A 705 -10.67 -2.53 3.56
C GLY A 705 -9.18 -2.62 3.22
N LYS A 706 -8.33 -1.92 3.96
CA LYS A 706 -6.89 -1.74 3.66
C LYS A 706 -5.96 -2.65 4.48
N LEU A 707 -6.36 -3.05 5.70
CA LEU A 707 -5.53 -3.83 6.63
C LEU A 707 -6.32 -4.95 7.35
N PRO A 708 -5.80 -6.19 7.39
CA PRO A 708 -6.45 -7.32 8.06
C PRO A 708 -6.49 -7.15 9.58
N GLU A 709 -5.45 -6.58 10.21
CA GLU A 709 -5.41 -6.35 11.66
C GLU A 709 -6.51 -5.36 12.09
N ALA A 710 -6.73 -4.29 11.32
CA ALA A 710 -7.75 -3.29 11.59
C ALA A 710 -9.16 -3.88 11.48
N ARG A 711 -9.38 -4.73 10.47
CA ARG A 711 -10.62 -5.47 10.28
C ARG A 711 -10.92 -6.44 11.42
N GLN A 712 -9.96 -7.30 11.77
CA GLN A 712 -10.13 -8.26 12.86
C GLN A 712 -10.47 -7.55 14.16
N LEU A 713 -9.79 -6.44 14.44
CA LEU A 713 -10.02 -5.64 15.64
C LEU A 713 -11.39 -4.95 15.61
N TYR A 714 -11.78 -4.37 14.47
CA TYR A 714 -13.08 -3.73 14.29
C TYR A 714 -14.23 -4.72 14.47
N PHE A 715 -14.16 -5.89 13.82
CA PHE A 715 -15.18 -6.93 13.99
C PHE A 715 -15.14 -7.56 15.36
N ARG A 716 -14.00 -7.67 16.02
CA ARG A 716 -13.94 -8.09 17.43
C ARG A 716 -14.66 -7.11 18.34
N ILE A 717 -14.52 -5.81 18.11
CA ILE A 717 -15.23 -4.77 18.85
C ILE A 717 -16.74 -4.81 18.53
N LYS A 718 -17.13 -4.94 17.25
CA LYS A 718 -18.53 -5.01 16.78
C LYS A 718 -19.25 -6.31 17.22
N SER A 719 -18.61 -7.47 17.08
CA SER A 719 -19.16 -8.78 17.49
C SER A 719 -19.40 -8.84 18.99
N THR A 720 -18.48 -8.30 19.80
CA THR A 720 -18.65 -8.22 21.26
C THR A 720 -19.84 -7.33 21.67
N GLN A 721 -20.24 -6.36 20.82
CA GLN A 721 -21.45 -5.55 21.03
C GLN A 721 -22.76 -6.28 20.63
N ASN A 722 -22.66 -7.24 19.69
CA ASN A 722 -23.76 -8.04 19.14
C ASN A 722 -23.97 -9.39 19.87
N ASP A 723 -22.99 -9.87 20.64
CA ASP A 723 -22.99 -11.18 21.33
C ASP A 723 -23.92 -11.28 22.58
N GLN A 724 -25.10 -10.66 22.51
CA GLN A 724 -26.27 -11.13 23.25
C GLN A 724 -27.22 -11.86 22.30
N GLY A 725 -26.77 -13.00 21.78
CA GLY A 725 -27.55 -13.81 20.85
C GLY A 725 -27.01 -15.21 20.64
N GLN A 726 -27.28 -16.10 21.60
CA GLN A 726 -27.25 -17.57 21.44
C GLN A 726 -25.89 -18.23 21.23
N GLY A 727 -25.28 -18.65 22.35
CA GLY A 727 -24.50 -19.88 22.35
C GLY A 727 -25.42 -21.06 21.98
N SER A 728 -25.29 -21.59 20.77
CA SER A 728 -25.86 -22.89 20.40
C SER A 728 -24.76 -23.82 19.90
N THR A 729 -24.57 -24.86 20.69
CA THR A 729 -23.72 -26.02 20.47
C THR A 729 -24.07 -26.66 19.12
N GLU A 730 -23.09 -26.76 18.22
CA GLU A 730 -23.26 -27.34 16.89
C GLU A 730 -23.53 -28.85 16.96
N HIS A 731 -24.69 -29.26 16.44
CA HIS A 731 -24.89 -30.58 15.88
C HIS A 731 -24.76 -30.49 14.36
N SER A 732 -23.85 -31.28 13.80
CA SER A 732 -23.62 -31.43 12.37
C SER A 732 -24.85 -32.06 11.68
N THR A 733 -25.57 -31.25 10.91
CA THR A 733 -26.47 -31.73 9.85
C THR A 733 -26.02 -31.08 8.55
N SER A 734 -25.62 -31.90 7.57
CA SER A 734 -25.17 -31.45 6.26
C SER A 734 -26.24 -30.61 5.57
N VAL A 735 -25.88 -29.41 5.12
CA VAL A 735 -26.76 -28.54 4.34
C VAL A 735 -27.13 -29.21 3.01
N ASP A 736 -28.40 -29.12 2.63
CA ASP A 736 -28.91 -29.61 1.36
C ASP A 736 -28.40 -28.72 0.20
N PRO A 737 -27.76 -29.27 -0.86
CA PRO A 737 -27.30 -28.50 -2.03
C PRO A 737 -28.37 -27.60 -2.66
N LEU A 738 -29.64 -27.99 -2.57
CA LEU A 738 -30.77 -27.24 -3.09
C LEU A 738 -31.05 -25.94 -2.31
N GLN A 739 -30.76 -25.93 -1.00
CA GLN A 739 -30.86 -24.73 -0.17
C GLN A 739 -29.77 -23.72 -0.53
N ARG A 740 -28.54 -24.19 -0.71
CA ARG A 740 -27.40 -23.38 -1.16
C ARG A 740 -27.69 -22.70 -2.51
N GLN A 741 -28.18 -23.45 -3.49
CA GLN A 741 -28.47 -22.88 -4.82
C GLN A 741 -29.57 -21.81 -4.77
N ARG A 742 -30.59 -22.00 -3.92
CA ARG A 742 -31.64 -20.99 -3.72
C ARG A 742 -31.10 -19.73 -3.05
N LEU A 743 -30.19 -19.88 -2.09
CA LEU A 743 -29.56 -18.76 -1.40
C LEU A 743 -28.68 -17.94 -2.34
N LEU A 744 -27.78 -18.60 -3.09
CA LEU A 744 -26.93 -17.90 -4.06
C LEU A 744 -27.75 -17.19 -5.14
N LYS A 745 -28.84 -17.80 -5.61
CA LYS A 745 -29.78 -17.15 -6.53
C LYS A 745 -30.48 -15.93 -5.93
N LYS A 746 -30.80 -15.97 -4.62
CA LYS A 746 -31.36 -14.81 -3.91
C LYS A 746 -30.34 -13.67 -3.86
N TYR A 747 -29.07 -14.00 -3.60
CA TYR A 747 -27.99 -13.02 -3.46
C TYR A 747 -27.48 -12.43 -4.77
N THR A 748 -27.84 -13.00 -5.92
CA THR A 748 -27.44 -12.46 -7.23
C THR A 748 -27.87 -10.99 -7.39
N ASP A 749 -29.12 -10.67 -7.03
CA ASP A 749 -29.73 -9.35 -7.22
C ASP A 749 -29.56 -8.41 -6.00
N MET A 750 -28.85 -8.84 -4.95
CA MET A 750 -28.62 -8.07 -3.73
C MET A 750 -27.26 -7.34 -3.78
N THR A 751 -27.15 -6.23 -3.05
CA THR A 751 -25.86 -5.53 -2.80
C THR A 751 -25.03 -6.28 -1.74
N ALA A 752 -23.74 -5.98 -1.64
CA ALA A 752 -22.89 -6.57 -0.60
C ALA A 752 -23.42 -6.26 0.82
N THR A 753 -23.87 -5.03 1.04
CA THR A 753 -24.45 -4.55 2.31
C THR A 753 -25.76 -5.27 2.66
N ASP A 754 -26.63 -5.48 1.67
CA ASP A 754 -27.88 -6.24 1.86
C ASP A 754 -27.61 -7.71 2.21
N ILE A 755 -26.60 -8.32 1.58
CA ILE A 755 -26.20 -9.71 1.85
C ILE A 755 -25.63 -9.83 3.26
N GLU A 756 -24.76 -8.91 3.67
CA GLU A 756 -24.20 -8.87 5.02
C GLU A 756 -25.32 -8.74 6.07
N SER A 757 -26.28 -7.83 5.86
CA SER A 757 -27.43 -7.66 6.74
C SER A 757 -28.31 -8.93 6.82
N ASP A 758 -28.57 -9.60 5.69
CA ASP A 758 -29.33 -10.86 5.68
C ASP A 758 -28.58 -12.00 6.39
N MET A 759 -27.26 -12.06 6.27
CA MET A 759 -26.41 -13.04 6.95
C MET A 759 -26.34 -12.78 8.47
N GLU A 760 -26.25 -11.52 8.91
CA GLU A 760 -26.33 -11.12 10.32
C GLU A 760 -27.73 -11.44 10.91
N ALA A 761 -28.80 -11.23 10.15
CA ALA A 761 -30.17 -11.50 10.58
C ALA A 761 -30.56 -12.99 10.55
N ASN A 762 -29.93 -13.79 9.67
CA ASN A 762 -30.29 -15.19 9.44
C ASN A 762 -29.10 -16.14 9.57
N ASN A 763 -28.92 -16.66 10.79
CA ASN A 763 -27.90 -17.65 11.14
C ASN A 763 -27.88 -18.90 10.25
N LEU A 764 -29.00 -19.28 9.63
CA LEU A 764 -29.02 -20.42 8.70
C LEU A 764 -28.28 -20.07 7.40
N ASN A 765 -28.49 -18.85 6.88
CA ASN A 765 -27.83 -18.40 5.65
C ASN A 765 -26.32 -18.27 5.85
N ALA A 766 -25.89 -17.71 6.98
CA ALA A 766 -24.48 -17.66 7.35
C ALA A 766 -23.85 -19.07 7.39
N ARG A 767 -24.49 -20.02 8.06
CA ARG A 767 -24.03 -21.42 8.11
C ARG A 767 -23.93 -22.09 6.73
N ILE A 768 -24.85 -21.79 5.82
CA ILE A 768 -24.83 -22.34 4.44
C ILE A 768 -23.59 -21.85 3.69
N ILE A 769 -23.24 -20.56 3.83
CA ILE A 769 -22.06 -19.96 3.22
C ILE A 769 -20.78 -20.52 3.85
N ASP A 770 -20.70 -20.61 5.18
CA ASP A 770 -19.54 -21.16 5.89
C ASP A 770 -19.29 -22.63 5.55
N GLU A 771 -20.33 -23.46 5.49
CA GLU A 771 -20.19 -24.86 5.05
C GLU A 771 -19.68 -24.92 3.62
N TYR A 772 -20.18 -24.04 2.74
CA TYR A 772 -19.73 -24.02 1.36
C TYR A 772 -18.25 -23.61 1.24
N ALA A 773 -17.80 -22.61 1.99
CA ALA A 773 -16.39 -22.21 2.04
C ALA A 773 -15.50 -23.38 2.47
N LYS A 774 -15.87 -24.11 3.53
CA LYS A 774 -15.19 -25.33 4.00
C LYS A 774 -15.14 -26.44 2.95
N ARG A 775 -16.19 -26.58 2.12
CA ARG A 775 -16.20 -27.54 1.02
C ARG A 775 -15.25 -27.16 -0.10
N ILE A 776 -15.19 -25.88 -0.47
CA ILE A 776 -14.22 -25.37 -1.45
C ILE A 776 -12.80 -25.56 -0.94
N GLU A 777 -12.53 -25.23 0.32
CA GLU A 777 -11.24 -25.49 0.98
C GLU A 777 -10.83 -26.97 0.90
N THR A 778 -11.71 -27.87 1.35
CA THR A 778 -11.43 -29.31 1.34
C THR A 778 -11.21 -29.83 -0.08
N GLY A 779 -12.00 -29.35 -1.05
CA GLY A 779 -11.87 -29.69 -2.46
C GLY A 779 -10.54 -29.21 -3.03
N LEU A 780 -10.16 -27.97 -2.80
CA LEU A 780 -8.94 -27.36 -3.33
C LEU A 780 -7.69 -28.00 -2.69
N LEU A 781 -7.69 -28.23 -1.38
CA LEU A 781 -6.65 -29.01 -0.70
C LEU A 781 -6.48 -30.41 -1.29
N ALA A 782 -7.58 -31.10 -1.59
CA ALA A 782 -7.53 -32.43 -2.18
C ALA A 782 -6.91 -32.42 -3.59
N VAL A 783 -7.20 -31.40 -4.40
CA VAL A 783 -6.63 -31.27 -5.75
C VAL A 783 -5.16 -30.88 -5.70
N LEU A 784 -4.80 -29.88 -4.88
CA LEU A 784 -3.44 -29.38 -4.77
C LEU A 784 -2.47 -30.40 -4.14
N SER A 785 -2.91 -31.15 -3.12
CA SER A 785 -2.04 -32.11 -2.38
C SER A 785 -1.81 -33.44 -3.10
N LYS A 786 -2.71 -33.84 -4.00
CA LYS A 786 -2.65 -35.11 -4.73
C LYS A 786 -3.11 -34.87 -6.16
N GLY A 787 -2.18 -34.44 -7.02
CA GLY A 787 -2.42 -34.07 -8.43
C GLY A 787 -3.07 -35.12 -9.35
N LYS A 788 -3.68 -36.20 -8.83
CA LYS A 788 -4.48 -37.21 -9.56
C LYS A 788 -5.70 -37.75 -8.79
N ILE A 789 -6.37 -36.97 -7.93
CA ILE A 789 -7.72 -37.33 -7.41
C ILE A 789 -8.73 -36.19 -7.64
N ALA A 790 -8.75 -35.64 -8.85
CA ALA A 790 -9.84 -34.78 -9.34
C ALA A 790 -10.95 -35.63 -10.02
N LYS A 791 -11.44 -36.67 -9.35
CA LYS A 791 -12.55 -37.52 -9.85
C LYS A 791 -13.68 -37.74 -8.85
N SER A 792 -13.74 -36.95 -7.78
CA SER A 792 -14.99 -36.88 -7.01
C SER A 792 -15.94 -35.94 -7.76
N SER A 793 -17.05 -36.45 -8.28
CA SER A 793 -18.07 -35.64 -8.96
C SER A 793 -18.52 -34.45 -8.08
N THR A 794 -18.51 -34.64 -6.76
CA THR A 794 -18.86 -33.62 -5.78
C THR A 794 -17.94 -32.40 -5.76
N VAL A 795 -16.62 -32.58 -5.95
CA VAL A 795 -15.65 -31.47 -5.97
C VAL A 795 -15.80 -30.67 -7.25
N GLN A 796 -16.02 -31.36 -8.37
CA GLN A 796 -16.26 -30.71 -9.66
C GLN A 796 -17.59 -29.94 -9.66
N GLU A 797 -18.64 -30.47 -9.05
CA GLU A 797 -19.92 -29.78 -8.85
C GLU A 797 -19.77 -28.53 -7.98
N ASP A 798 -19.00 -28.60 -6.89
CA ASP A 798 -18.74 -27.45 -6.02
C ASP A 798 -17.92 -26.36 -6.75
N PHE A 799 -16.86 -26.72 -7.49
CA PHE A 799 -16.10 -25.76 -8.29
C PHE A 799 -16.91 -25.14 -9.43
N ASN A 800 -17.75 -25.93 -10.10
CA ASN A 800 -18.65 -25.39 -11.11
C ASN A 800 -19.68 -24.41 -10.49
N THR A 801 -20.22 -24.76 -9.32
CA THR A 801 -21.11 -23.86 -8.56
C THR A 801 -20.38 -22.56 -8.17
N PHE A 802 -19.10 -22.64 -7.79
CA PHE A 802 -18.28 -21.48 -7.44
C PHE A 802 -18.12 -20.57 -8.66
N LEU A 803 -17.69 -21.11 -9.81
CA LEU A 803 -17.46 -20.32 -11.02
C LEU A 803 -18.75 -19.69 -11.56
N ILE A 804 -19.87 -20.42 -11.55
CA ILE A 804 -21.17 -19.88 -12.02
C ILE A 804 -21.64 -18.72 -11.13
N ASN A 805 -21.40 -18.80 -9.81
CA ASN A 805 -21.83 -17.78 -8.85
C ASN A 805 -20.69 -16.86 -8.41
N PHE A 806 -19.60 -16.78 -9.19
CA PHE A 806 -18.38 -16.05 -8.82
C PHE A 806 -18.67 -14.60 -8.41
N ASN A 807 -19.37 -13.85 -9.27
CA ASN A 807 -19.80 -12.48 -9.03
C ASN A 807 -20.60 -12.32 -7.73
N THR A 808 -21.51 -13.25 -7.45
CA THR A 808 -22.30 -13.24 -6.20
C THR A 808 -21.42 -13.52 -4.98
N LEU A 809 -20.48 -14.46 -5.09
CA LEU A 809 -19.56 -14.80 -4.00
C LEU A 809 -18.58 -13.66 -3.70
N CYS A 810 -18.17 -12.88 -4.72
CA CYS A 810 -17.37 -11.66 -4.55
C CYS A 810 -18.07 -10.57 -3.73
N LYS A 811 -19.40 -10.59 -3.64
CA LYS A 811 -20.17 -9.69 -2.76
C LYS A 811 -20.19 -10.17 -1.30
N ILE A 812 -19.64 -11.35 -0.99
CA ILE A 812 -19.67 -11.98 0.34
C ILE A 812 -18.29 -11.96 0.98
N GLU A 813 -18.04 -10.93 1.79
CA GLU A 813 -16.74 -10.65 2.38
C GLU A 813 -16.20 -11.80 3.25
N SER A 814 -17.05 -12.38 4.11
CA SER A 814 -16.65 -13.48 5.00
C SER A 814 -16.22 -14.74 4.24
N PHE A 815 -16.80 -14.97 3.05
CA PHE A 815 -16.46 -16.10 2.19
C PHE A 815 -15.09 -15.88 1.53
N ALA A 816 -14.82 -14.66 1.05
CA ALA A 816 -13.53 -14.27 0.46
C ALA A 816 -12.40 -14.34 1.50
N GLU A 817 -12.62 -13.78 2.69
CA GLU A 817 -11.65 -13.75 3.79
C GLU A 817 -11.30 -15.17 4.26
N TYR A 818 -12.29 -16.02 4.51
CA TYR A 818 -12.07 -17.40 4.95
C TYR A 818 -11.19 -18.19 3.96
N LEU A 819 -11.51 -18.14 2.67
CA LEU A 819 -10.76 -18.90 1.67
C LEU A 819 -9.36 -18.33 1.49
N PHE A 820 -9.20 -17.01 1.46
CA PHE A 820 -7.88 -16.41 1.31
C PHE A 820 -6.97 -16.75 2.49
N GLU A 821 -7.42 -16.63 3.74
CA GLU A 821 -6.65 -16.96 4.94
C GLU A 821 -6.11 -18.41 4.90
N LYS A 822 -6.89 -19.37 4.36
CA LYS A 822 -6.48 -20.78 4.29
C LYS A 822 -5.44 -21.07 3.21
N PHE A 823 -5.44 -20.29 2.13
CA PHE A 823 -4.57 -20.51 0.98
C PHE A 823 -3.45 -19.49 0.82
N GLU A 824 -3.43 -18.40 1.59
CA GLU A 824 -2.41 -17.35 1.52
C GLU A 824 -0.98 -17.93 1.57
N ALA A 825 -0.68 -18.74 2.59
CA ALA A 825 0.64 -19.37 2.72
C ALA A 825 0.98 -20.31 1.54
N VAL A 826 -0.01 -20.97 0.94
CA VAL A 826 0.18 -21.83 -0.24
C VAL A 826 0.45 -21.00 -1.49
N ILE A 827 -0.25 -19.88 -1.61
CA ILE A 827 -0.11 -18.92 -2.70
C ILE A 827 1.30 -18.31 -2.67
N THR A 828 1.77 -17.86 -1.49
CA THR A 828 3.09 -17.23 -1.34
C THR A 828 4.26 -18.23 -1.46
N SER A 829 4.14 -19.43 -0.87
CA SER A 829 5.24 -20.41 -0.84
C SER A 829 5.26 -21.36 -2.05
N GLY A 830 4.14 -21.50 -2.76
CA GLY A 830 3.90 -22.55 -3.75
C GLY A 830 3.83 -23.96 -3.16
N ASN A 831 3.84 -24.10 -1.83
CA ASN A 831 3.90 -25.38 -1.13
C ASN A 831 2.59 -25.67 -0.41
N VAL A 832 1.91 -26.73 -0.83
CA VAL A 832 0.61 -27.15 -0.27
C VAL A 832 0.74 -27.59 1.20
N ALA A 833 1.93 -27.99 1.64
CA ALA A 833 2.19 -28.37 3.03
C ALA A 833 2.13 -27.18 4.02
N ASP A 834 2.09 -25.95 3.51
CA ASP A 834 2.03 -24.73 4.32
C ASP A 834 0.60 -24.17 4.46
N SER A 835 -0.41 -24.85 3.91
CA SER A 835 -1.82 -24.47 4.10
C SER A 835 -2.21 -24.45 5.58
N GLY A 836 -2.86 -23.37 6.01
CA GLY A 836 -3.30 -23.15 7.39
C GLY A 836 -2.22 -22.68 8.37
N LYS A 837 -0.99 -22.40 7.90
CA LYS A 837 0.01 -21.69 8.71
C LYS A 837 -0.15 -20.19 8.49
N SER A 838 -0.63 -19.47 9.51
CA SER A 838 -0.51 -18.01 9.55
C SER A 838 0.97 -17.62 9.62
N LEU A 839 1.35 -16.52 8.96
CA LEU A 839 2.74 -16.06 8.81
C LEU A 839 3.38 -15.52 10.11
N GLU A 840 2.87 -15.90 11.29
CA GLU A 840 3.39 -15.45 12.59
C GLU A 840 4.61 -16.26 13.10
N SER A 841 5.10 -17.29 12.40
CA SER A 841 6.12 -18.20 12.96
C SER A 841 7.41 -18.43 12.18
N SER A 842 7.81 -17.55 11.24
CA SER A 842 9.10 -17.71 10.56
C SER A 842 9.87 -16.39 10.46
N ARG A 843 10.27 -15.88 11.63
CA ARG A 843 11.33 -14.87 11.72
C ARG A 843 12.28 -15.20 12.87
N ALA A 844 12.75 -16.45 12.95
CA ALA A 844 13.90 -16.87 13.75
C ALA A 844 14.18 -18.38 13.58
N GLU A 845 14.60 -18.85 12.40
CA GLU A 845 15.44 -20.05 12.33
C GLU A 845 16.49 -19.84 11.23
N ASP A 846 17.75 -19.81 11.66
CA ASP A 846 18.94 -19.62 10.85
C ASP A 846 18.98 -20.61 9.66
N LEU A 847 19.18 -20.06 8.46
CA LEU A 847 19.58 -20.81 7.27
C LEU A 847 21.04 -21.26 7.44
N ASP A 848 21.23 -22.37 8.13
CA ASP A 848 22.48 -23.11 8.14
C ASP A 848 22.57 -23.92 6.82
N ILE A 849 22.89 -23.24 5.72
CA ILE A 849 23.27 -23.88 4.46
C ILE A 849 24.77 -23.73 4.29
N THR A 850 25.46 -24.85 4.53
CA THR A 850 26.87 -25.10 4.29
C THR A 850 27.32 -24.54 2.95
N SER A 851 28.26 -23.60 3.00
CA SER A 851 28.95 -23.00 1.87
C SER A 851 29.96 -23.98 1.25
N ASP A 852 29.63 -24.54 0.10
CA ASP A 852 30.61 -25.09 -0.85
C ASP A 852 30.53 -24.27 -2.14
N TYR A 853 31.28 -23.16 -2.18
CA TYR A 853 31.66 -22.50 -3.43
C TYR A 853 33.18 -22.47 -3.54
N GLU A 854 33.69 -23.37 -4.38
CA GLU A 854 35.06 -23.36 -4.88
C GLU A 854 35.27 -22.11 -5.74
N ILE A 855 36.05 -21.15 -5.23
CA ILE A 855 36.57 -20.04 -6.04
C ILE A 855 37.80 -20.55 -6.79
N ALA A 856 37.63 -20.82 -8.08
CA ALA A 856 38.73 -20.96 -9.03
C ALA A 856 39.19 -19.57 -9.48
N ASN A 857 40.36 -19.13 -9.01
CA ASN A 857 41.18 -18.16 -9.72
C ASN A 857 42.61 -18.69 -9.82
N GLY A 858 43.09 -18.71 -11.05
CA GLY A 858 44.28 -19.44 -11.46
C GLY A 858 45.61 -18.74 -11.18
N ASP A 859 46.62 -19.60 -11.29
CA ASP A 859 47.93 -19.33 -11.86
C ASP A 859 49.02 -18.72 -10.96
N ARG A 860 49.90 -19.59 -10.41
CA ARG A 860 51.31 -19.76 -10.84
C ARG A 860 52.15 -20.52 -9.80
N ASN A 861 52.49 -21.75 -10.16
CA ASN A 861 53.73 -22.53 -9.98
C ASN A 861 54.55 -22.59 -8.65
N PRO A 862 55.25 -23.74 -8.42
CA PRO A 862 55.74 -24.28 -7.14
C PRO A 862 57.23 -23.87 -6.89
N PRO A 863 58.09 -24.49 -6.04
CA PRO A 863 57.96 -25.68 -5.16
C PRO A 863 58.61 -25.54 -3.76
N ASN A 864 58.39 -26.52 -2.86
CA ASN A 864 59.44 -27.28 -2.16
C ASN A 864 58.95 -27.97 -0.87
N GLU A 865 59.25 -29.27 -0.78
CA GLU A 865 59.94 -29.96 0.32
C GLU A 865 59.63 -29.49 1.77
N THR A 866 59.31 -30.32 2.76
CA THR A 866 59.70 -31.71 3.02
C THR A 866 59.06 -32.19 4.33
N LYS A 867 58.81 -33.51 4.39
CA LYS A 867 59.06 -34.43 5.53
C LYS A 867 58.36 -34.14 6.87
N THR A 868 57.41 -34.98 7.29
CA THR A 868 57.59 -36.26 8.02
C THR A 868 56.72 -36.16 9.29
N LYS A 869 56.11 -37.19 9.89
CA LYS A 869 56.30 -38.64 9.88
C LYS A 869 55.06 -39.25 10.56
N LYS A 870 54.60 -40.39 10.01
CA LYS A 870 54.12 -41.62 10.69
C LYS A 870 52.83 -41.51 11.54
N SER A 871 51.93 -42.50 11.56
CA SER A 871 51.75 -43.78 10.85
C SER A 871 50.52 -44.45 11.48
N GLY A 872 49.70 -45.18 10.73
CA GLY A 872 48.75 -46.10 11.35
C GLY A 872 47.57 -46.53 10.47
N SER A 873 47.77 -47.58 9.69
CA SER A 873 46.87 -48.12 8.69
C SER A 873 45.79 -49.09 9.21
N LYS A 874 44.67 -49.12 8.47
CA LYS A 874 43.89 -50.31 7.99
C LYS A 874 42.81 -50.98 8.87
N SER A 875 41.58 -50.81 8.37
CA SER A 875 40.59 -51.82 7.90
C SER A 875 40.08 -52.96 8.83
N LYS A 876 38.75 -52.92 9.04
CA LYS A 876 37.74 -54.00 8.93
C LYS A 876 38.14 -55.44 9.36
N ARG A 877 37.46 -55.99 10.38
CA ARG A 877 36.34 -56.98 10.27
C ARG A 877 35.92 -57.58 11.63
N LYS A 878 34.65 -58.00 11.68
CA LYS A 878 33.97 -58.84 12.70
C LYS A 878 34.76 -60.09 13.13
N GLY A 879 34.59 -60.53 14.38
CA GLY A 879 34.82 -61.92 14.81
C GLY A 879 34.87 -62.13 16.34
N LYS A 880 34.08 -63.07 16.85
CA LYS A 880 33.89 -63.43 18.28
C LYS A 880 35.10 -64.13 18.95
N SER A 881 35.13 -64.01 20.28
CA SER A 881 35.55 -64.99 21.33
C SER A 881 36.90 -64.81 22.07
N LYS A 882 36.77 -64.73 23.41
CA LYS A 882 37.65 -65.04 24.57
C LYS A 882 39.06 -65.62 24.27
N LYS A 883 40.14 -65.21 24.95
CA LYS A 883 40.45 -65.50 26.39
C LYS A 883 41.80 -64.88 26.83
N LYS A 884 41.94 -64.61 28.15
CA LYS A 884 43.14 -64.37 29.01
C LYS A 884 43.92 -63.06 28.78
N SER A 885 43.94 -62.05 29.66
CA SER A 885 44.25 -61.92 31.11
C SER A 885 45.72 -61.55 31.42
N ARG A 886 45.86 -60.40 32.11
CA ARG A 886 46.96 -59.91 32.98
C ARG A 886 48.19 -59.33 32.28
N SER A 887 48.34 -58.00 32.35
CA SER A 887 49.04 -57.17 33.38
C SER A 887 50.45 -56.88 32.87
N VAL A 888 50.90 -55.62 32.74
CA VAL A 888 50.90 -54.52 33.71
C VAL A 888 50.43 -53.23 33.08
#